data_AF-A0A8G2HX81-F1
#
_entry.id   AF-A0A8G2HX81-F1
#
_cell.length_a   1.000
_cell.length_b   1.000
_cell.length_c   1.000
_cell.angle_alpha   90.00
_cell.angle_beta   90.00
_cell.angle_gamma   90.00
#
_symmetry.space_group_name_H-M   'P 1'
#
loop_
_entity.id
_entity.type
_entity.pdbx_description
1 polymer ?
#
loop_
_entity_poly.entity_id
_entity_poly.type
_entity_poly.pdbx_seq_one_letter_code
_entity_poly.pdbx_strand_id
1 'polypeptide(L)'
;MLSLFAAIAVVTGFLILPGALLAVCARFRPLASLALGAPITAGLLAVLAQVFVWAHIPWTRIPVGVTLVFLVVLVCVLSWWFRAYRPRVAHARNTATTPDVSGGQFSSTSEGIGLFGAAEMAPDETASLKTNASRKASVVMAPSGCIPTKPFLAVTLAAFVLAGSAQLMPFLQTIPVVFAPAQSFDAMFHYSSIRAIADSGAAGWRGSLDALYPGKTGVYYPNQWAAILALFLPLISPTLISNATLMSLTLFVWPLGVALLAEQVWGRRSPAIPLAVLFSPMPLVFPYFLGVLQALYPYVLAVMWWPAGLWVVLRGADVLAIRRLAHSSISLNGVSAPQYALLSDVTVGSALVGVNQRSWGRLVLGVLVLVAVVHAHPAAFGFIAIAAFMALVNLVLNRLLPPWWWIFIVVAAVCGGIVVPLGLQRLGVSARAGLAGDSIEIWRSVASMLGLCQISSEPWWVLLPFGLAVLLGLVWHALTARDWRFLGIFAAVSLLVLATKLPLGSISTLTALWYGAYDRVGTGLAVLLPVFAAGFVARLAMLVARRVSKPAWRLLSAVVAGLLLVGFTSGMYLPQLLADRRGLTQIAFVPGSQFHPPWVSIAEYQALVELRLPPHANLIGDPSSGAGLAYAAGGTQLFIKQLNPTGFSPVQKYLAQHFREIHENPRICQLVRREKITHFYDDATGVGSSEKFTYPGLHDVDVSTGFTEVARVDRARVYRIDACW
;
A
#
# COMPACT_ATOMS: atom_id res chain seq x y z
N MET A 1 -20.86 7.41 -14.08
CA MET A 1 -20.61 6.34 -13.07
C MET A 1 -20.15 5.02 -13.69
N LEU A 2 -20.83 4.46 -14.71
CA LEU A 2 -20.43 3.19 -15.35
C LEU A 2 -18.96 3.17 -15.82
N SER A 3 -18.49 4.27 -16.42
CA SER A 3 -17.10 4.45 -16.85
C SER A 3 -16.09 4.39 -15.70
N LEU A 4 -16.44 4.90 -14.52
CA LEU A 4 -15.58 4.83 -13.33
C LEU A 4 -15.47 3.40 -12.81
N PHE A 5 -16.58 2.68 -12.69
CA PHE A 5 -16.56 1.28 -12.25
C PHE A 5 -15.79 0.38 -13.22
N ALA A 6 -15.97 0.59 -14.53
CA ALA A 6 -15.19 -0.12 -15.54
C ALA A 6 -13.69 0.20 -15.41
N ALA A 7 -13.32 1.48 -15.24
CA ALA A 7 -11.93 1.88 -15.04
C ALA A 7 -11.35 1.26 -13.75
N ILE A 8 -12.10 1.25 -12.63
CA ILE A 8 -11.69 0.60 -11.38
C ILE A 8 -11.44 -0.89 -11.61
N ALA A 9 -12.35 -1.59 -12.28
CA ALA A 9 -12.21 -3.02 -12.56
C ALA A 9 -10.97 -3.32 -13.43
N VAL A 10 -10.76 -2.55 -14.49
CA VAL A 10 -9.62 -2.69 -15.40
C VAL A 10 -8.29 -2.43 -14.67
N VAL A 11 -8.20 -1.33 -13.91
CA VAL A 11 -6.99 -1.00 -13.13
C VAL A 11 -6.72 -2.05 -12.06
N THR A 12 -7.76 -2.48 -11.32
CA THR A 12 -7.63 -3.50 -10.28
C THR A 12 -7.13 -4.82 -10.87
N GLY A 13 -7.69 -5.25 -12.01
CA GLY A 13 -7.24 -6.44 -12.73
C GLY A 13 -5.78 -6.32 -13.19
N PHE A 14 -5.42 -5.19 -13.81
CA PHE A 14 -4.06 -4.93 -14.27
C PHE A 14 -3.03 -4.93 -13.12
N LEU A 15 -3.36 -4.29 -12.00
CA LEU A 15 -2.46 -4.22 -10.84
C LEU A 15 -2.34 -5.58 -10.15
N ILE A 16 -3.45 -6.24 -9.82
CA ILE A 16 -3.42 -7.41 -8.93
C ILE A 16 -3.12 -8.71 -9.67
N LEU A 17 -3.74 -8.95 -10.82
CA LEU A 17 -3.77 -10.28 -11.44
C LEU A 17 -2.39 -10.83 -11.83
N PRO A 18 -1.49 -10.08 -12.50
CA PRO A 18 -0.19 -10.60 -12.92
C PRO A 18 0.65 -11.08 -11.73
N GLY A 19 0.83 -10.21 -10.73
CA GLY A 19 1.57 -10.55 -9.52
C GLY A 19 0.88 -11.63 -8.67
N ALA A 20 -0.45 -11.69 -8.63
CA ALA A 20 -1.16 -12.73 -7.92
C ALA A 20 -0.94 -14.11 -8.56
N LEU A 21 -0.93 -14.20 -9.90
CA LEU A 21 -0.61 -15.44 -10.62
C LEU A 21 0.84 -15.89 -10.36
N LEU A 22 1.79 -14.95 -10.38
CA LEU A 22 3.18 -15.22 -10.00
C LEU A 22 3.29 -15.72 -8.55
N ALA A 23 2.54 -15.10 -7.63
CA ALA A 23 2.50 -15.51 -6.22
C ALA A 23 1.90 -16.91 -6.04
N VAL A 24 0.83 -17.25 -6.77
CA VAL A 24 0.26 -18.61 -6.82
C VAL A 24 1.29 -19.62 -7.33
N CYS A 25 2.06 -19.27 -8.37
CA CYS A 25 3.14 -20.11 -8.87
C CYS A 25 4.25 -20.35 -7.83
N ALA A 26 4.57 -19.31 -7.05
CA ALA A 26 5.46 -19.39 -5.88
C ALA A 26 4.82 -20.04 -4.64
N ARG A 27 3.59 -20.58 -4.79
CA ARG A 27 2.83 -21.28 -3.75
C ARG A 27 2.56 -20.42 -2.52
N PHE A 28 2.29 -19.14 -2.72
CA PHE A 28 1.63 -18.35 -1.68
C PHE A 28 0.18 -18.82 -1.51
N ARG A 29 -0.36 -18.61 -0.31
CA ARG A 29 -1.77 -18.89 -0.01
C ARG A 29 -2.67 -17.89 -0.72
N PRO A 30 -3.96 -18.19 -0.93
CA PRO A 30 -4.87 -17.27 -1.64
C PRO A 30 -4.85 -15.83 -1.13
N LEU A 31 -4.95 -15.61 0.19
CA LEU A 31 -4.91 -14.26 0.76
C LEU A 31 -3.57 -13.55 0.48
N ALA A 32 -2.45 -14.24 0.71
CA ALA A 32 -1.13 -13.70 0.43
C ALA A 32 -0.91 -13.44 -1.07
N SER A 33 -1.40 -14.32 -1.95
CA SER A 33 -1.30 -14.13 -3.40
C SER A 33 -2.07 -12.89 -3.86
N LEU A 34 -3.26 -12.66 -3.34
CA LEU A 34 -4.05 -11.46 -3.65
C LEU A 34 -3.39 -10.19 -3.09
N ALA A 35 -2.98 -10.22 -1.82
CA ALA A 35 -2.37 -9.06 -1.15
C ALA A 35 -1.00 -8.67 -1.71
N LEU A 36 -0.20 -9.65 -2.13
CA LEU A 36 1.10 -9.39 -2.76
C LEU A 36 0.97 -9.09 -4.26
N GLY A 37 -0.19 -9.32 -4.88
CA GLY A 37 -0.36 -9.23 -6.33
C GLY A 37 -0.01 -7.85 -6.88
N ALA A 38 -0.63 -6.80 -6.35
CA ALA A 38 -0.36 -5.42 -6.78
C ALA A 38 1.10 -4.96 -6.58
N PRO A 39 1.74 -5.12 -5.41
CA PRO A 39 3.13 -4.72 -5.25
C PRO A 39 4.11 -5.58 -6.07
N ILE A 40 3.83 -6.87 -6.30
CA ILE A 40 4.65 -7.68 -7.21
C ILE A 40 4.57 -7.14 -8.64
N THR A 41 3.37 -6.84 -9.14
CA THR A 41 3.18 -6.26 -10.48
C THR A 41 3.88 -4.90 -10.58
N ALA A 42 3.71 -4.02 -9.58
CA ALA A 42 4.34 -2.71 -9.55
C ALA A 42 5.88 -2.80 -9.52
N GLY A 43 6.44 -3.76 -8.76
CA GLY A 43 7.87 -4.03 -8.72
C GLY A 43 8.40 -4.53 -10.06
N LEU A 44 7.65 -5.41 -10.72
CA LEU A 44 7.99 -5.89 -12.06
C LEU A 44 7.96 -4.74 -13.08
N LEU A 45 6.93 -3.89 -13.05
CA LEU A 45 6.83 -2.72 -13.91
C LEU A 45 7.97 -1.72 -13.66
N ALA A 46 8.41 -1.52 -12.42
CA ALA A 46 9.56 -0.68 -12.12
C ALA A 46 10.86 -1.22 -12.75
N VAL A 47 11.08 -2.54 -12.70
CA VAL A 47 12.23 -3.17 -13.36
C VAL A 47 12.11 -3.04 -14.88
N LEU A 48 10.93 -3.32 -15.45
CA LEU A 48 10.69 -3.21 -16.89
C LEU A 48 10.88 -1.78 -17.39
N ALA A 49 10.46 -0.77 -16.63
CA ALA A 49 10.63 0.63 -16.99
C ALA A 49 12.10 0.99 -17.19
N GLN A 50 13.00 0.41 -16.41
CA GLN A 50 14.44 0.59 -16.59
C GLN A 50 15.02 -0.25 -17.73
N VAL A 51 14.61 -1.52 -17.84
CA VAL A 51 15.07 -2.42 -18.90
C VAL A 51 14.69 -1.89 -20.28
N PHE A 52 13.50 -1.32 -20.43
CA PHE A 52 13.00 -0.78 -21.70
C PHE A 52 13.81 0.45 -22.13
N VAL A 53 14.24 1.28 -21.19
CA VAL A 53 15.18 2.39 -21.48
C VAL A 53 16.50 1.84 -22.05
N TRP A 54 17.07 0.80 -21.45
CA TRP A 54 18.31 0.19 -21.94
C TRP A 54 18.16 -0.53 -23.29
N ALA A 55 17.00 -1.13 -23.52
CA ALA A 55 16.68 -1.83 -24.76
C ALA A 55 16.11 -0.90 -25.86
N HIS A 56 15.99 0.41 -25.60
CA HIS A 56 15.36 1.38 -26.49
C HIS A 56 13.92 0.99 -26.92
N ILE A 57 13.18 0.33 -26.02
CA ILE A 57 11.78 -0.05 -26.23
C ILE A 57 10.87 1.06 -25.66
N PRO A 58 9.91 1.60 -26.44
CA PRO A 58 9.02 2.64 -25.93
C PRO A 58 8.05 2.09 -24.87
N TRP A 59 7.89 2.83 -23.79
CA TRP A 59 6.96 2.54 -22.69
C TRP A 59 5.51 2.80 -23.12
N THR A 60 4.92 1.83 -23.81
CA THR A 60 3.53 1.87 -24.24
C THR A 60 2.79 0.59 -23.84
N ARG A 61 1.45 0.62 -23.94
CA ARG A 61 0.59 -0.50 -23.52
C ARG A 61 0.93 -1.84 -24.18
N ILE A 62 1.37 -1.83 -25.45
CA ILE A 62 1.60 -3.07 -26.21
C ILE A 62 2.90 -3.76 -25.75
N PRO A 63 4.10 -3.13 -25.81
CA PRO A 63 5.33 -3.78 -25.37
C PRO A 63 5.29 -4.18 -23.90
N VAL A 64 4.73 -3.32 -23.03
CA VAL A 64 4.59 -3.63 -21.60
C VAL A 64 3.62 -4.78 -21.38
N GLY A 65 2.44 -4.75 -22.01
CA GLY A 65 1.43 -5.81 -21.90
C GLY A 65 1.93 -7.16 -22.39
N VAL A 66 2.55 -7.20 -23.57
CA VAL A 66 3.12 -8.43 -24.16
C VAL A 66 4.21 -9.01 -23.25
N THR A 67 5.14 -8.17 -22.78
CA THR A 67 6.23 -8.61 -21.90
C THR A 67 5.70 -9.13 -20.57
N LEU A 68 4.72 -8.43 -19.97
CA LEU A 68 4.10 -8.83 -18.71
C LEU A 68 3.39 -10.18 -18.85
N VAL A 69 2.58 -10.36 -19.89
CA VAL A 69 1.89 -11.63 -20.17
C VAL A 69 2.89 -12.75 -20.43
N PHE A 70 3.92 -12.50 -21.26
CA PHE A 70 4.97 -13.47 -21.55
C PHE A 70 5.68 -13.94 -20.28
N LEU A 71 6.09 -13.03 -19.39
CA LEU A 71 6.75 -13.38 -18.13
C LEU A 71 5.85 -14.19 -17.20
N VAL A 72 4.57 -13.82 -17.07
CA VAL A 72 3.60 -14.57 -16.27
C VAL A 72 3.39 -15.97 -16.83
N VAL A 73 3.16 -16.09 -18.14
CA VAL A 73 2.96 -17.39 -18.82
C VAL A 73 4.21 -18.26 -18.67
N LEU A 74 5.40 -17.71 -18.91
CA LEU A 74 6.67 -18.40 -18.78
C LEU A 74 6.84 -18.97 -17.36
N VAL A 75 6.64 -18.14 -16.33
CA VAL A 75 6.75 -18.58 -14.93
C VAL A 75 5.68 -19.63 -14.59
N CYS A 76 4.46 -19.49 -15.08
CA CYS A 76 3.39 -20.47 -14.91
C CYS A 76 3.73 -21.82 -15.54
N VAL A 77 4.21 -21.81 -16.80
CA VAL A 77 4.62 -23.00 -17.56
C VAL A 77 5.80 -23.68 -16.89
N LEU A 78 6.86 -22.94 -16.53
CA LEU A 78 8.01 -23.50 -15.81
C LEU A 78 7.56 -24.11 -14.47
N SER A 79 6.70 -23.40 -13.72
CA SER A 79 6.17 -23.90 -12.44
C SER A 79 5.32 -25.15 -12.61
N TRP A 80 4.57 -25.28 -13.71
CA TRP A 80 3.83 -26.49 -14.06
C TRP A 80 4.76 -27.62 -14.49
N TRP A 81 5.74 -27.36 -15.36
CA TRP A 81 6.71 -28.33 -15.83
C TRP A 81 7.50 -28.94 -14.68
N PHE A 82 8.04 -28.14 -13.76
CA PHE A 82 8.70 -28.63 -12.54
C PHE A 82 7.77 -29.42 -11.60
N ARG A 83 6.44 -29.24 -11.70
CA ARG A 83 5.47 -30.05 -10.96
C ARG A 83 5.27 -31.40 -11.63
N ALA A 84 5.14 -31.43 -12.96
CA ALA A 84 4.92 -32.63 -13.73
C ALA A 84 6.17 -33.52 -13.80
N TYR A 85 7.37 -32.93 -13.88
CA TYR A 85 8.64 -33.60 -14.12
C TYR A 85 9.43 -33.95 -12.85
N ARG A 86 8.87 -33.76 -11.65
CA ARG A 86 9.49 -34.32 -10.44
C ARG A 86 9.53 -35.85 -10.59
N PRO A 87 10.71 -36.47 -10.70
CA PRO A 87 10.77 -37.91 -10.84
C PRO A 87 10.09 -38.53 -9.61
N ARG A 88 9.30 -39.60 -9.83
CA ARG A 88 8.63 -40.41 -8.80
C ARG A 88 9.65 -41.16 -7.93
N VAL A 89 10.65 -40.49 -7.38
CA VAL A 89 11.70 -41.09 -6.52
C VAL A 89 11.15 -41.49 -5.15
N ALA A 90 9.91 -41.12 -4.82
CA ALA A 90 9.27 -41.48 -3.56
C ALA A 90 8.54 -42.85 -3.56
N HIS A 91 8.58 -43.63 -4.65
CA HIS A 91 7.99 -44.98 -4.67
C HIS A 91 9.01 -46.13 -4.60
N ALA A 92 10.31 -45.85 -4.67
CA ALA A 92 11.35 -46.88 -4.60
C ALA A 92 11.87 -47.18 -3.19
N ARG A 93 11.33 -46.53 -2.13
CA ARG A 93 11.75 -46.77 -0.73
C ARG A 93 10.82 -47.69 0.07
N ASN A 94 9.70 -48.13 -0.51
CA ASN A 94 8.78 -49.09 0.12
C ASN A 94 8.87 -50.51 -0.47
N THR A 95 9.87 -50.79 -1.31
CA THR A 95 10.13 -52.13 -1.87
C THR A 95 11.51 -52.67 -1.47
N ALA A 96 11.98 -52.32 -0.28
CA ALA A 96 13.03 -53.08 0.40
C ALA A 96 12.33 -54.13 1.29
N THR A 97 12.02 -55.27 0.67
CA THR A 97 11.94 -56.62 1.24
C THR A 97 12.00 -56.71 2.78
N THR A 98 10.85 -56.98 3.40
CA THR A 98 10.80 -57.75 4.65
C THR A 98 11.38 -59.15 4.39
N PRO A 99 12.38 -59.62 5.14
CA PRO A 99 12.71 -61.04 5.12
C PRO A 99 11.55 -61.80 5.76
N ASP A 100 11.04 -62.76 5.02
CA ASP A 100 10.12 -63.79 5.48
C ASP A 100 10.82 -64.60 6.59
N VAL A 101 10.23 -64.63 7.78
CA VAL A 101 10.62 -65.57 8.84
C VAL A 101 9.39 -66.41 9.16
N SER A 102 9.26 -67.50 8.42
CA SER A 102 8.43 -68.64 8.77
C SER A 102 9.27 -69.92 8.69
N GLY A 103 9.33 -70.67 9.79
CA GLY A 103 9.79 -72.06 9.83
C GLY A 103 11.06 -72.32 10.64
N GLY A 104 10.91 -72.79 11.88
CA GLY A 104 12.01 -73.33 12.68
C GLY A 104 11.59 -73.72 14.09
N GLN A 105 11.24 -74.99 14.26
CA GLN A 105 10.88 -75.66 15.51
C GLN A 105 11.91 -75.43 16.64
N PHE A 106 11.45 -75.22 17.88
CA PHE A 106 11.99 -75.97 19.02
C PHE A 106 11.00 -75.99 20.19
N SER A 107 10.72 -77.21 20.63
CA SER A 107 9.90 -77.59 21.78
C SER A 107 10.57 -77.22 23.11
N SER A 108 9.79 -76.74 24.06
CA SER A 108 10.05 -77.00 25.48
C SER A 108 8.75 -77.35 26.18
N THR A 109 8.66 -78.62 26.53
CA THR A 109 7.72 -79.26 27.44
C THR A 109 7.64 -78.54 28.78
N SER A 110 6.41 -78.31 29.25
CA SER A 110 6.08 -78.46 30.67
C SER A 110 4.62 -78.87 30.79
N GLU A 111 4.41 -80.17 30.97
CA GLU A 111 3.22 -80.74 31.56
C GLU A 111 3.05 -80.22 33.00
N GLY A 112 1.81 -80.00 33.40
CA GLY A 112 1.48 -79.71 34.79
C GLY A 112 0.03 -79.26 34.99
N ILE A 113 -0.87 -80.24 35.18
CA ILE A 113 -2.04 -80.16 36.09
C ILE A 113 -3.12 -79.15 35.65
N GLY A 114 -4.26 -79.53 35.08
CA GLY A 114 -5.26 -80.44 35.65
C GLY A 114 -6.48 -79.63 36.08
N LEU A 115 -7.67 -79.99 35.57
CA LEU A 115 -9.00 -79.95 36.19
C LEU A 115 -10.13 -79.55 35.22
N PHE A 116 -11.02 -80.53 35.01
CA PHE A 116 -12.49 -80.52 34.86
C PHE A 116 -13.23 -79.45 34.03
N GLY A 117 -14.16 -79.95 33.22
CA GLY A 117 -15.45 -79.29 33.03
C GLY A 117 -16.03 -79.46 31.63
N ALA A 118 -16.87 -80.50 31.45
CA ALA A 118 -17.66 -80.76 30.26
C ALA A 118 -19.02 -80.03 30.30
N ALA A 119 -19.73 -80.08 29.15
CA ALA A 119 -21.16 -79.79 28.92
C ALA A 119 -21.53 -78.28 28.83
N GLU A 120 -22.54 -77.79 28.07
CA GLU A 120 -23.73 -78.41 27.49
C GLU A 120 -24.43 -77.46 26.48
N MET A 121 -25.14 -78.07 25.52
CA MET A 121 -26.34 -77.68 24.74
C MET A 121 -27.02 -76.28 24.84
N ALA A 122 -27.48 -75.84 23.64
CA ALA A 122 -28.46 -74.84 23.15
C ALA A 122 -29.76 -74.55 23.98
N PRO A 123 -30.78 -73.76 23.51
CA PRO A 123 -30.89 -72.63 22.55
C PRO A 123 -31.69 -71.39 23.09
N ASP A 124 -31.83 -70.38 22.22
CA ASP A 124 -33.03 -69.55 21.95
C ASP A 124 -33.20 -68.10 22.47
N GLU A 125 -33.67 -67.30 21.50
CA GLU A 125 -34.39 -66.01 21.51
C GLU A 125 -34.16 -64.94 22.61
N THR A 126 -33.80 -63.72 22.19
CA THR A 126 -34.77 -62.59 22.10
C THR A 126 -34.13 -61.27 21.64
N ALA A 127 -34.96 -60.51 20.91
CA ALA A 127 -35.00 -59.05 20.82
C ALA A 127 -34.02 -58.30 19.90
N SER A 128 -34.61 -57.87 18.78
CA SER A 128 -34.23 -56.76 17.92
C SER A 128 -33.70 -55.51 18.64
N LEU A 129 -32.53 -55.02 18.23
CA LEU A 129 -32.12 -53.63 18.40
C LEU A 129 -31.20 -53.22 17.26
N LYS A 130 -31.81 -52.68 16.18
CA LYS A 130 -31.12 -51.88 15.16
C LYS A 130 -30.52 -50.65 15.85
N THR A 131 -29.24 -50.69 16.20
CA THR A 131 -28.52 -49.51 16.68
C THR A 131 -27.73 -48.88 15.53
N ASN A 132 -28.28 -47.76 15.04
CA ASN A 132 -27.56 -46.75 14.26
C ASN A 132 -26.39 -46.21 15.08
N ALA A 133 -25.21 -46.82 14.97
CA ALA A 133 -24.00 -46.36 15.65
C ALA A 133 -22.76 -46.40 14.74
N SER A 134 -22.76 -45.64 13.64
CA SER A 134 -21.53 -45.38 12.87
C SER A 134 -21.37 -43.92 12.39
N ARG A 135 -22.03 -42.96 13.05
CA ARG A 135 -21.70 -41.53 12.95
C ARG A 135 -21.34 -40.94 14.31
N LYS A 136 -20.28 -41.43 14.94
CA LYS A 136 -19.50 -40.58 15.86
C LYS A 136 -18.36 -39.98 15.08
N ALA A 137 -18.64 -38.76 14.60
CA ALA A 137 -17.68 -37.84 14.07
C ALA A 137 -16.42 -37.84 14.95
N SER A 138 -15.29 -38.12 14.34
CA SER A 138 -13.99 -37.66 14.82
C SER A 138 -14.01 -36.13 14.76
N VAL A 139 -14.55 -35.52 15.82
CA VAL A 139 -14.39 -34.09 16.08
C VAL A 139 -12.92 -33.90 16.42
N VAL A 140 -12.12 -33.75 15.38
CA VAL A 140 -10.79 -33.16 15.50
C VAL A 140 -11.01 -31.78 16.10
N MET A 141 -10.71 -31.64 17.39
CA MET A 141 -10.72 -30.37 18.08
C MET A 141 -9.79 -29.42 17.33
N ALA A 142 -10.38 -28.49 16.58
CA ALA A 142 -9.64 -27.36 16.03
C ALA A 142 -9.04 -26.56 17.20
N PRO A 143 -7.81 -26.04 17.08
CA PRO A 143 -7.21 -25.24 18.13
C PRO A 143 -8.14 -24.08 18.49
N SER A 144 -8.37 -23.91 19.78
CA SER A 144 -9.37 -23.09 20.45
C SER A 144 -9.27 -21.60 20.08
N GLY A 145 -9.84 -21.21 18.94
CA GLY A 145 -9.94 -19.82 18.48
C GLY A 145 -10.05 -19.59 16.97
N CYS A 146 -9.95 -20.62 16.12
CA CYS A 146 -10.06 -20.48 14.66
C CYS A 146 -11.52 -20.57 14.17
N ILE A 147 -11.89 -19.73 13.20
CA ILE A 147 -13.19 -19.82 12.52
C ILE A 147 -13.13 -20.96 11.47
N PRO A 148 -14.18 -21.79 11.33
CA PRO A 148 -14.29 -22.74 10.22
C PRO A 148 -14.21 -22.05 8.85
N THR A 149 -13.75 -22.75 7.81
CA THR A 149 -13.36 -22.11 6.54
C THR A 149 -14.48 -21.37 5.82
N LYS A 150 -15.68 -21.96 5.71
CA LYS A 150 -16.84 -21.34 5.04
C LYS A 150 -17.30 -20.04 5.75
N PRO A 151 -17.60 -20.05 7.07
CA PRO A 151 -17.98 -18.82 7.76
C PRO A 151 -16.84 -17.80 7.80
N PHE A 152 -15.58 -18.23 7.90
CA PHE A 152 -14.43 -17.33 7.82
C PHE A 152 -14.43 -16.55 6.50
N LEU A 153 -14.62 -17.24 5.37
CA LEU A 153 -14.66 -16.62 4.05
C LEU A 153 -15.85 -15.66 3.92
N ALA A 154 -17.05 -16.07 4.36
CA ALA A 154 -18.25 -15.25 4.31
C ALA A 154 -18.10 -13.96 5.12
N VAL A 155 -17.62 -14.04 6.36
CA VAL A 155 -17.42 -12.87 7.22
C VAL A 155 -16.30 -11.97 6.68
N THR A 156 -15.23 -12.56 6.14
CA THR A 156 -14.15 -11.80 5.49
C THR A 156 -14.67 -11.04 4.27
N LEU A 157 -15.46 -11.69 3.41
CA LEU A 157 -16.07 -11.03 2.25
C LEU A 157 -17.03 -9.90 2.68
N ALA A 158 -17.85 -10.13 3.70
CA ALA A 158 -18.73 -9.10 4.25
C ALA A 158 -17.91 -7.90 4.78
N ALA A 159 -16.80 -8.16 5.48
CA ALA A 159 -15.91 -7.09 5.94
C ALA A 159 -15.30 -6.28 4.79
N PHE A 160 -14.87 -6.94 3.69
CA PHE A 160 -14.41 -6.25 2.48
C PHE A 160 -15.49 -5.36 1.87
N VAL A 161 -16.73 -5.86 1.78
CA VAL A 161 -17.86 -5.08 1.25
C VAL A 161 -18.16 -3.87 2.14
N LEU A 162 -18.24 -4.06 3.46
CA LEU A 162 -18.53 -2.96 4.40
C LEU A 162 -17.41 -1.90 4.42
N ALA A 163 -16.16 -2.34 4.50
CA ALA A 163 -15.00 -1.45 4.47
C ALA A 163 -14.90 -0.70 3.12
N GLY A 164 -15.17 -1.41 2.02
CA GLY A 164 -15.24 -0.82 0.68
C GLY A 164 -16.33 0.23 0.57
N SER A 165 -17.55 -0.08 1.02
CA SER A 165 -18.68 0.86 1.02
C SER A 165 -18.38 2.12 1.85
N ALA A 166 -17.77 1.98 3.03
CA ALA A 166 -17.39 3.11 3.87
C ALA A 166 -16.34 4.03 3.22
N GLN A 167 -15.54 3.51 2.29
CA GLN A 167 -14.54 4.28 1.53
C GLN A 167 -15.10 4.86 0.23
N LEU A 168 -15.93 4.11 -0.48
CA LEU A 168 -16.47 4.50 -1.78
C LEU A 168 -17.64 5.48 -1.68
N MET A 169 -18.52 5.33 -0.68
CA MET A 169 -19.76 6.09 -0.62
C MET A 169 -19.54 7.60 -0.50
N PRO A 170 -18.64 8.11 0.38
CA PRO A 170 -18.34 9.54 0.43
C PRO A 170 -17.84 10.09 -0.92
N PHE A 171 -17.02 9.30 -1.63
CA PHE A 171 -16.51 9.68 -2.94
C PHE A 171 -17.63 9.81 -3.97
N LEU A 172 -18.50 8.79 -4.07
CA LEU A 172 -19.62 8.78 -5.03
C LEU A 172 -20.68 9.85 -4.74
N GLN A 173 -20.89 10.19 -3.47
CA GLN A 173 -21.88 11.20 -3.06
C GLN A 173 -21.42 12.63 -3.33
N THR A 174 -20.11 12.85 -3.46
CA THR A 174 -19.54 14.20 -3.45
C THR A 174 -18.86 14.58 -4.75
N ILE A 175 -18.31 13.63 -5.51
CA ILE A 175 -17.61 13.96 -6.75
C ILE A 175 -18.59 14.55 -7.80
N PRO A 176 -18.34 15.74 -8.38
CA PRO A 176 -19.26 16.34 -9.35
C PRO A 176 -19.42 15.50 -10.62
N VAL A 177 -18.28 15.03 -11.14
CA VAL A 177 -18.18 14.19 -12.33
C VAL A 177 -17.02 13.23 -12.18
N VAL A 178 -17.12 12.03 -12.74
CA VAL A 178 -16.12 10.95 -12.52
C VAL A 178 -14.69 11.31 -12.97
N PHE A 179 -14.56 12.25 -13.91
CA PHE A 179 -13.30 12.75 -14.45
C PHE A 179 -12.88 14.09 -13.84
N ALA A 180 -13.54 14.56 -12.77
CA ALA A 180 -13.20 15.81 -12.11
C ALA A 180 -11.72 15.78 -11.71
N PRO A 181 -10.93 16.82 -12.07
CA PRO A 181 -9.58 16.95 -11.59
C PRO A 181 -9.62 17.22 -10.09
N ALA A 182 -8.77 16.55 -9.32
CA ALA A 182 -8.45 17.00 -7.98
C ALA A 182 -7.89 18.43 -8.04
N GLN A 183 -8.44 19.32 -7.21
CA GLN A 183 -8.13 20.75 -7.09
C GLN A 183 -6.92 21.00 -6.17
N SER A 184 -6.13 19.96 -5.88
CA SER A 184 -4.99 19.99 -4.98
C SER A 184 -3.71 20.39 -5.70
N PHE A 185 -2.80 21.09 -5.01
CA PHE A 185 -1.54 21.58 -5.55
C PHE A 185 -0.70 20.55 -6.32
N ASP A 186 -0.54 19.34 -5.78
CA ASP A 186 0.31 18.31 -6.42
C ASP A 186 -0.39 17.55 -7.56
N ALA A 187 -1.72 17.63 -7.66
CA ALA A 187 -2.49 16.81 -8.60
C ALA A 187 -2.13 17.10 -10.06
N MET A 188 -2.07 18.38 -10.44
CA MET A 188 -1.75 18.80 -11.80
C MET A 188 -0.36 18.33 -12.22
N PHE A 189 0.64 18.45 -11.34
CA PHE A 189 2.00 17.97 -11.65
C PHE A 189 1.98 16.47 -11.98
N HIS A 190 1.21 15.67 -11.25
CA HIS A 190 1.09 14.25 -11.50
C HIS A 190 0.31 13.91 -12.77
N TYR A 191 -0.72 14.68 -13.13
CA TYR A 191 -1.39 14.53 -14.42
C TYR A 191 -0.44 14.87 -15.57
N SER A 192 0.32 15.97 -15.47
CA SER A 192 1.36 16.33 -16.44
C SER A 192 2.45 15.25 -16.53
N SER A 193 2.78 14.59 -15.41
CA SER A 193 3.76 13.50 -15.39
C SER A 193 3.27 12.26 -16.14
N ILE A 194 1.99 11.90 -16.00
CA ILE A 194 1.36 10.81 -16.77
C ILE A 194 1.46 11.11 -18.27
N ARG A 195 1.11 12.34 -18.66
CA ARG A 195 1.18 12.78 -20.05
C ARG A 195 2.61 12.80 -20.60
N ALA A 196 3.56 13.33 -19.83
CA ALA A 196 4.97 13.40 -20.24
C ALA A 196 5.58 12.03 -20.51
N ILE A 197 5.27 11.02 -19.69
CA ILE A 197 5.73 9.64 -19.92
C ILE A 197 5.04 9.04 -21.16
N ALA A 198 3.73 9.29 -21.33
CA ALA A 198 3.00 8.78 -22.49
C ALA A 198 3.49 9.40 -23.81
N ASP A 199 3.81 10.70 -23.83
CA ASP A 199 4.31 11.41 -25.01
C ASP A 199 5.75 11.00 -25.36
N SER A 200 6.61 10.83 -24.36
CA SER A 200 8.03 10.49 -24.57
C SER A 200 8.28 9.00 -24.76
N GLY A 201 7.39 8.14 -24.26
CA GLY A 201 7.64 6.70 -24.15
C GLY A 201 8.77 6.34 -23.19
N ALA A 202 9.24 7.25 -22.33
CA ALA A 202 10.31 7.01 -21.38
C ALA A 202 9.76 6.91 -19.95
N ALA A 203 10.00 5.79 -19.27
CA ALA A 203 9.50 5.54 -17.90
C ALA A 203 10.60 5.25 -16.86
N GLY A 204 11.88 5.31 -17.24
CA GLY A 204 12.98 5.13 -16.29
C GLY A 204 12.97 6.18 -15.17
N TRP A 205 13.55 5.85 -14.00
CA TRP A 205 13.59 6.72 -12.82
C TRP A 205 14.40 8.02 -13.03
N ARG A 206 15.20 8.10 -14.11
CA ARG A 206 15.90 9.31 -14.56
C ARG A 206 15.46 9.69 -15.97
N GLY A 207 15.25 10.99 -16.19
CA GLY A 207 15.00 11.57 -17.51
C GLY A 207 13.56 11.50 -17.99
N SER A 208 12.73 10.59 -17.45
CA SER A 208 11.34 10.42 -17.90
C SER A 208 10.46 11.66 -17.76
N LEU A 209 10.82 12.57 -16.85
CA LEU A 209 10.08 13.80 -16.57
C LEU A 209 10.83 15.07 -16.99
N ASP A 210 11.91 14.97 -17.78
CA ASP A 210 12.70 16.14 -18.21
C ASP A 210 11.84 17.20 -18.91
N ALA A 211 10.77 16.79 -19.61
CA ALA A 211 9.81 17.70 -20.23
C ALA A 211 9.10 18.64 -19.23
N LEU A 212 9.02 18.26 -17.95
CA LEU A 212 8.47 19.11 -16.88
C LEU A 212 9.55 20.00 -16.23
N TYR A 213 10.83 19.73 -16.51
CA TYR A 213 11.98 20.45 -15.97
C TYR A 213 12.91 20.90 -17.11
N PRO A 214 12.45 21.74 -18.06
CA PRO A 214 13.20 22.08 -19.28
C PRO A 214 14.55 22.78 -19.02
N GLY A 215 14.82 23.25 -17.79
CA GLY A 215 16.14 23.71 -17.38
C GLY A 215 17.13 22.60 -16.93
N LYS A 216 16.73 21.32 -16.97
CA LYS A 216 17.50 20.18 -16.45
C LYS A 216 17.35 18.96 -17.36
N THR A 217 18.37 18.10 -17.37
CA THR A 217 18.34 16.81 -18.07
C THR A 217 18.66 15.68 -17.08
N GLY A 218 18.12 14.49 -17.35
CA GLY A 218 18.31 13.32 -16.51
C GLY A 218 17.72 13.47 -15.11
N VAL A 219 16.63 14.22 -14.96
CA VAL A 219 15.99 14.52 -13.68
C VAL A 219 15.52 13.22 -13.02
N TYR A 220 15.91 13.04 -11.76
CA TYR A 220 15.38 11.96 -10.93
C TYR A 220 13.99 12.33 -10.40
N TYR A 221 13.04 11.41 -10.53
CA TYR A 221 11.74 11.50 -9.87
C TYR A 221 11.16 10.11 -9.59
N PRO A 222 10.52 9.88 -8.42
CA PRO A 222 9.81 8.62 -8.14
C PRO A 222 8.53 8.54 -8.97
N ASN A 223 8.66 8.09 -10.21
CA ASN A 223 7.65 8.21 -11.25
C ASN A 223 6.71 7.00 -11.35
N GLN A 224 6.75 6.03 -10.43
CA GLN A 224 6.01 4.76 -10.56
C GLN A 224 4.50 4.97 -10.81
N TRP A 225 3.89 5.94 -10.11
CA TRP A 225 2.50 6.33 -10.34
C TRP A 225 2.25 6.72 -11.80
N ALA A 226 3.04 7.67 -12.32
CA ALA A 226 2.91 8.16 -13.68
C ALA A 226 3.23 7.07 -14.71
N ALA A 227 4.26 6.25 -14.47
CA ALA A 227 4.65 5.16 -15.36
C ALA A 227 3.54 4.11 -15.52
N ILE A 228 2.86 3.73 -14.43
CA ILE A 228 1.73 2.80 -14.49
C ILE A 228 0.56 3.44 -15.24
N LEU A 229 0.20 4.68 -14.91
CA LEU A 229 -1.01 5.33 -15.45
C LEU A 229 -0.86 5.75 -16.92
N ALA A 230 0.37 6.06 -17.37
CA ALA A 230 0.65 6.41 -18.77
C ALA A 230 0.24 5.29 -19.75
N LEU A 231 0.23 4.03 -19.30
CA LEU A 231 -0.20 2.88 -20.12
C LEU A 231 -1.70 2.94 -20.50
N PHE A 232 -2.51 3.69 -19.76
CA PHE A 232 -3.96 3.81 -19.97
C PHE A 232 -4.37 5.07 -20.72
N LEU A 233 -3.46 6.04 -20.86
CA LEU A 233 -3.78 7.36 -21.43
C LEU A 233 -4.39 7.32 -22.85
N PRO A 234 -4.06 6.37 -23.74
CA PRO A 234 -4.72 6.25 -25.04
C PRO A 234 -6.21 5.87 -24.97
N LEU A 235 -6.71 5.47 -23.79
CA LEU A 235 -8.06 4.94 -23.59
C LEU A 235 -8.89 5.78 -22.61
N ILE A 236 -8.23 6.41 -21.64
CA ILE A 236 -8.87 7.05 -20.48
C ILE A 236 -8.09 8.32 -20.14
N SER A 237 -8.80 9.41 -19.79
CA SER A 237 -8.15 10.66 -19.38
C SER A 237 -7.29 10.49 -18.10
N PRO A 238 -6.24 11.31 -17.90
CA PRO A 238 -5.37 11.19 -16.73
C PRO A 238 -6.11 11.36 -15.40
N THR A 239 -7.16 12.20 -15.36
CA THR A 239 -7.96 12.43 -14.15
C THR A 239 -8.82 11.22 -13.82
N LEU A 240 -9.54 10.67 -14.80
CA LEU A 240 -10.39 9.49 -14.59
C LEU A 240 -9.56 8.27 -14.19
N ILE A 241 -8.41 8.03 -14.84
CA ILE A 241 -7.55 6.91 -14.46
C ILE A 241 -6.89 7.11 -13.09
N SER A 242 -6.55 8.34 -12.71
CA SER A 242 -6.04 8.65 -11.36
C SER A 242 -7.08 8.38 -10.28
N ASN A 243 -8.32 8.85 -10.49
CA ASN A 243 -9.45 8.60 -9.59
C ASN A 243 -9.74 7.09 -9.46
N ALA A 244 -9.79 6.37 -10.60
CA ALA A 244 -10.01 4.93 -10.62
C ALA A 244 -8.88 4.16 -9.92
N THR A 245 -7.63 4.59 -10.08
CA THR A 245 -6.47 3.99 -9.41
C THR A 245 -6.53 4.22 -7.91
N LEU A 246 -6.78 5.45 -7.46
CA LEU A 246 -6.91 5.75 -6.03
C LEU A 246 -8.02 4.92 -5.38
N MET A 247 -9.16 4.76 -6.05
CA MET A 247 -10.25 3.90 -5.59
C MET A 247 -9.86 2.42 -5.60
N SER A 248 -9.20 1.93 -6.65
CA SER A 248 -8.70 0.55 -6.72
C SER A 248 -7.77 0.21 -5.55
N LEU A 249 -6.83 1.10 -5.24
CA LEU A 249 -5.89 0.94 -4.14
C LEU A 249 -6.61 0.91 -2.78
N THR A 250 -7.54 1.83 -2.59
CA THR A 250 -8.31 2.03 -1.35
C THR A 250 -9.27 0.87 -1.07
N LEU A 251 -9.96 0.35 -2.10
CA LEU A 251 -10.98 -0.69 -1.98
C LEU A 251 -10.41 -2.11 -1.92
N PHE A 252 -9.26 -2.34 -2.55
CA PHE A 252 -8.72 -3.69 -2.70
C PHE A 252 -7.33 -3.83 -2.07
N VAL A 253 -6.35 -3.04 -2.53
CA VAL A 253 -4.95 -3.21 -2.11
C VAL A 253 -4.78 -2.98 -0.62
N TRP A 254 -5.28 -1.86 -0.09
CA TRP A 254 -5.16 -1.51 1.32
C TRP A 254 -5.77 -2.58 2.25
N PRO A 255 -7.06 -2.95 2.13
CA PRO A 255 -7.66 -3.95 3.00
C PRO A 255 -7.04 -5.36 2.82
N LEU A 256 -6.57 -5.73 1.62
CA LEU A 256 -5.81 -6.97 1.42
C LEU A 256 -4.47 -6.95 2.17
N GLY A 257 -3.74 -5.83 2.14
CA GLY A 257 -2.51 -5.63 2.89
C GLY A 257 -2.73 -5.70 4.41
N VAL A 258 -3.78 -5.05 4.91
CA VAL A 258 -4.22 -5.12 6.32
C VAL A 258 -4.54 -6.56 6.71
N ALA A 259 -5.29 -7.29 5.88
CA ALA A 259 -5.63 -8.69 6.12
C ALA A 259 -4.39 -9.60 6.15
N LEU A 260 -3.42 -9.36 5.26
CA LEU A 260 -2.16 -10.10 5.20
C LEU A 260 -1.34 -9.93 6.50
N LEU A 261 -1.22 -8.70 6.99
CA LEU A 261 -0.56 -8.45 8.28
C LEU A 261 -1.35 -9.00 9.45
N ALA A 262 -2.69 -8.92 9.43
CA ALA A 262 -3.52 -9.54 10.46
C ALA A 262 -3.34 -11.08 10.52
N GLU A 263 -3.24 -11.77 9.37
CA GLU A 263 -2.90 -13.20 9.33
C GLU A 263 -1.51 -13.47 9.89
N GLN A 264 -0.53 -12.59 9.62
CA GLN A 264 0.83 -12.73 10.15
C GLN A 264 0.88 -12.59 11.67
N VAL A 265 0.18 -11.61 12.23
CA VAL A 265 0.22 -11.29 13.67
C VAL A 265 -0.65 -12.25 14.48
N TRP A 266 -1.89 -12.47 14.06
CA TRP A 266 -2.89 -13.19 14.86
C TRP A 266 -3.11 -14.63 14.43
N GLY A 267 -2.44 -15.07 13.35
CA GLY A 267 -2.51 -16.41 12.84
C GLY A 267 -3.69 -16.65 11.88
N ARG A 268 -3.70 -17.87 11.34
CA ARG A 268 -4.62 -18.29 10.26
C ARG A 268 -6.05 -18.38 10.76
N ARG A 269 -7.00 -17.92 9.94
CA ARG A 269 -8.45 -17.98 10.22
C ARG A 269 -8.84 -17.37 11.57
N SER A 270 -8.02 -16.44 12.06
CA SER A 270 -8.31 -15.68 13.27
C SER A 270 -9.49 -14.73 13.01
N PRO A 271 -10.43 -14.56 13.96
CA PRO A 271 -11.46 -13.52 13.89
C PRO A 271 -10.88 -12.10 13.75
N ALA A 272 -9.62 -11.88 14.12
CA ALA A 272 -8.96 -10.60 13.95
C ALA A 272 -8.76 -10.21 12.47
N ILE A 273 -8.72 -11.16 11.52
CA ILE A 273 -8.53 -10.87 10.09
C ILE A 273 -9.73 -10.09 9.51
N PRO A 274 -10.97 -10.62 9.54
CA PRO A 274 -12.12 -9.86 9.04
C PRO A 274 -12.37 -8.57 9.82
N LEU A 275 -12.10 -8.54 11.13
CA LEU A 275 -12.20 -7.31 11.92
C LEU A 275 -11.17 -6.25 11.50
N ALA A 276 -9.93 -6.66 11.18
CA ALA A 276 -8.91 -5.73 10.69
C ALA A 276 -9.29 -5.16 9.32
N VAL A 277 -9.87 -5.99 8.44
CA VAL A 277 -10.44 -5.52 7.16
C VAL A 277 -11.55 -4.50 7.41
N LEU A 278 -12.49 -4.80 8.32
CA LEU A 278 -13.59 -3.90 8.68
C LEU A 278 -13.08 -2.56 9.25
N PHE A 279 -12.02 -2.59 10.06
CA PHE A 279 -11.40 -1.40 10.65
C PHE A 279 -10.41 -0.69 9.73
N SER A 280 -10.04 -1.28 8.58
CA SER A 280 -9.10 -0.67 7.64
C SER A 280 -9.42 0.77 7.21
N PRO A 281 -10.71 1.23 7.20
CA PRO A 281 -11.03 2.62 6.90
C PRO A 281 -10.91 3.58 8.09
N MET A 282 -10.63 3.13 9.32
CA MET A 282 -10.63 4.00 10.51
C MET A 282 -9.53 5.08 10.50
N PRO A 283 -8.30 4.81 10.02
CA PRO A 283 -7.31 5.86 9.87
C PRO A 283 -7.78 6.85 8.78
N LEU A 284 -8.01 8.12 9.13
CA LEU A 284 -8.43 9.13 8.15
C LEU A 284 -7.25 9.66 7.35
N VAL A 285 -6.09 9.79 8.00
CA VAL A 285 -4.83 10.28 7.41
C VAL A 285 -4.46 9.45 6.18
N PHE A 286 -4.65 8.14 6.25
CA PHE A 286 -4.36 7.24 5.15
C PHE A 286 -5.47 6.17 4.99
N PRO A 287 -5.98 5.94 3.77
CA PRO A 287 -5.52 6.49 2.48
C PRO A 287 -6.17 7.83 2.08
N TYR A 288 -7.17 8.29 2.82
CA TYR A 288 -8.09 9.33 2.32
C TYR A 288 -7.48 10.73 2.32
N PHE A 289 -6.98 11.22 3.46
CA PHE A 289 -6.47 12.59 3.54
C PHE A 289 -5.27 12.82 2.61
N LEU A 290 -4.25 11.97 2.63
CA LEU A 290 -3.08 12.14 1.76
C LEU A 290 -3.36 11.84 0.27
N GLY A 291 -4.27 10.91 -0.01
CA GLY A 291 -4.59 10.48 -1.38
C GLY A 291 -5.62 11.36 -2.08
N VAL A 292 -6.71 11.69 -1.39
CA VAL A 292 -7.82 12.47 -1.94
C VAL A 292 -7.56 13.97 -1.80
N LEU A 293 -7.30 14.45 -0.59
CA LEU A 293 -7.17 15.89 -0.35
C LEU A 293 -5.82 16.43 -0.83
N GLN A 294 -4.71 15.78 -0.49
CA GLN A 294 -3.38 16.30 -0.84
C GLN A 294 -2.85 15.83 -2.21
N ALA A 295 -3.46 14.79 -2.80
CA ALA A 295 -3.03 14.19 -4.06
C ALA A 295 -1.53 13.78 -4.10
N LEU A 296 -0.98 13.30 -2.98
CA LEU A 296 0.42 12.87 -2.87
C LEU A 296 0.67 11.49 -3.50
N TYR A 297 0.34 11.33 -4.79
CA TYR A 297 0.12 10.01 -5.35
C TYR A 297 1.32 9.05 -5.27
N PRO A 298 2.58 9.44 -5.57
CA PRO A 298 3.73 8.54 -5.42
C PRO A 298 3.95 8.11 -3.96
N TYR A 299 3.79 9.05 -3.02
CA TYR A 299 3.89 8.75 -1.59
C TYR A 299 2.80 7.78 -1.14
N VAL A 300 1.56 8.04 -1.55
CA VAL A 300 0.41 7.19 -1.24
C VAL A 300 0.60 5.80 -1.81
N LEU A 301 1.10 5.68 -3.03
CA LEU A 301 1.41 4.39 -3.65
C LEU A 301 2.44 3.59 -2.82
N ALA A 302 3.48 4.25 -2.31
CA ALA A 302 4.48 3.61 -1.45
C ALA A 302 3.87 3.10 -0.13
N VAL A 303 2.96 3.87 0.48
CA VAL A 303 2.25 3.46 1.71
C VAL A 303 1.20 2.37 1.42
N MET A 304 0.59 2.33 0.23
CA MET A 304 -0.26 1.21 -0.20
C MET A 304 0.53 -0.11 -0.31
N TRP A 305 1.81 -0.03 -0.71
CA TRP A 305 2.71 -1.20 -0.76
C TRP A 305 3.32 -1.55 0.60
N TRP A 306 3.35 -0.60 1.54
CA TRP A 306 3.97 -0.77 2.85
C TRP A 306 3.50 -2.01 3.62
N PRO A 307 2.20 -2.39 3.68
CA PRO A 307 1.77 -3.62 4.35
C PRO A 307 2.49 -4.88 3.84
N ALA A 308 2.65 -4.98 2.51
CA ALA A 308 3.35 -6.08 1.88
C ALA A 308 4.87 -6.00 2.11
N GLY A 309 5.46 -4.80 2.04
CA GLY A 309 6.88 -4.57 2.35
C GLY A 309 7.22 -4.97 3.78
N LEU A 310 6.42 -4.52 4.75
CA LEU A 310 6.54 -4.90 6.16
C LEU A 310 6.39 -6.41 6.34
N TRP A 311 5.39 -7.03 5.69
CA TRP A 311 5.22 -8.47 5.72
C TRP A 311 6.45 -9.22 5.20
N VAL A 312 7.07 -8.78 4.08
CA VAL A 312 8.28 -9.38 3.51
C VAL A 312 9.45 -9.29 4.50
N VAL A 313 9.69 -8.11 5.08
CA VAL A 313 10.79 -7.90 6.05
C VAL A 313 10.62 -8.81 7.27
N LEU A 314 9.44 -8.80 7.87
CA LEU A 314 9.15 -9.58 9.07
C LEU A 314 9.19 -11.08 8.79
N ARG A 315 8.60 -11.52 7.68
CA ARG A 315 8.60 -12.94 7.27
C ARG A 315 10.00 -13.42 6.92
N GLY A 316 10.84 -12.57 6.32
CA GLY A 316 12.24 -12.86 6.05
C GLY A 316 13.01 -13.16 7.33
N ALA A 317 12.81 -12.32 8.36
CA ALA A 317 13.39 -12.53 9.68
C ALA A 317 12.89 -13.83 10.35
N ASP A 318 11.59 -14.12 10.26
CA ASP A 318 11.00 -15.37 10.79
C ASP A 318 11.63 -16.62 10.14
N VAL A 319 11.83 -16.59 8.82
CA VAL A 319 12.45 -17.71 8.08
C VAL A 319 13.92 -17.88 8.48
N LEU A 320 14.65 -16.78 8.67
CA LEU A 320 16.05 -16.83 9.13
C LEU A 320 16.15 -17.45 10.53
N ALA A 321 15.26 -17.06 11.45
CA ALA A 321 15.18 -17.63 12.80
C ALA A 321 14.92 -19.14 12.77
N ILE A 322 13.92 -19.58 12.01
CA ILE A 322 13.55 -21.00 11.89
C ILE A 322 14.73 -21.82 11.35
N ARG A 323 15.44 -21.32 10.33
CA ARG A 323 16.61 -21.99 9.77
C ARG A 323 17.75 -22.14 10.78
N ARG A 324 17.98 -21.14 11.64
CA ARG A 324 19.00 -21.25 12.69
C ARG A 324 18.64 -22.30 13.74
N LEU A 325 17.40 -22.28 14.23
CA LEU A 325 16.91 -23.27 15.19
C LEU A 325 17.03 -24.70 14.65
N ALA A 326 16.70 -24.88 13.37
CA ALA A 326 16.87 -26.11 12.62
C ALA A 326 18.33 -26.60 12.52
N HIS A 327 19.28 -25.69 12.30
CA HIS A 327 20.70 -26.04 12.23
C HIS A 327 21.31 -26.33 13.61
N SER A 328 20.79 -25.70 14.68
CA SER A 328 21.25 -25.95 16.05
C SER A 328 20.75 -27.27 16.65
N SER A 329 19.74 -27.91 16.08
CA SER A 329 19.16 -29.18 16.60
C SER A 329 19.91 -30.44 16.15
N ILE A 330 21.23 -30.35 15.94
CA ILE A 330 22.07 -31.54 15.80
C ILE A 330 22.28 -32.14 17.20
N SER A 331 21.53 -33.22 17.44
CA SER A 331 21.69 -34.26 18.48
C SER A 331 22.68 -34.00 19.61
N LEU A 332 22.17 -33.55 20.77
CA LEU A 332 22.73 -33.88 22.08
C LEU A 332 21.59 -34.34 22.99
N ASN A 333 21.55 -35.66 23.23
CA ASN A 333 20.97 -36.32 24.39
C ASN A 333 19.52 -35.96 24.78
N GLY A 334 18.54 -36.59 24.12
CA GLY A 334 17.38 -37.17 24.81
C GLY A 334 16.32 -36.26 25.45
N VAL A 335 16.38 -34.93 25.31
CA VAL A 335 15.34 -34.05 25.87
C VAL A 335 14.39 -33.55 24.78
N SER A 336 13.21 -34.18 24.72
CA SER A 336 12.09 -33.80 23.88
C SER A 336 11.40 -32.52 24.39
N ALA A 337 11.85 -31.35 23.95
CA ALA A 337 11.11 -30.09 24.10
C ALA A 337 10.19 -29.87 22.87
N PRO A 338 9.05 -29.17 23.03
CA PRO A 338 7.83 -29.50 22.31
C PRO A 338 7.82 -29.13 20.82
N GLN A 339 7.83 -30.16 19.98
CA GLN A 339 7.73 -30.09 18.52
C GLN A 339 6.32 -29.73 17.99
N TYR A 340 5.33 -29.48 18.85
CA TYR A 340 3.92 -29.37 18.42
C TYR A 340 3.47 -28.00 17.89
N ALA A 341 4.30 -26.95 17.94
CA ALA A 341 3.94 -25.63 17.37
C ALA A 341 4.61 -25.31 16.03
N LEU A 342 5.74 -25.95 15.69
CA LEU A 342 6.49 -25.64 14.46
C LEU A 342 6.04 -26.44 13.23
N LEU A 343 5.33 -27.57 13.41
CA LEU A 343 5.09 -28.55 12.34
C LEU A 343 3.70 -28.52 11.70
N SER A 344 2.77 -27.67 12.17
CA SER A 344 1.43 -27.58 11.56
C SER A 344 1.41 -26.82 10.22
N ASP A 345 2.52 -26.19 9.84
CA ASP A 345 2.67 -25.48 8.59
C ASP A 345 3.64 -26.23 7.67
N VAL A 346 3.10 -26.86 6.62
CA VAL A 346 3.84 -27.53 5.52
C VAL A 346 4.89 -26.59 4.86
N THR A 347 4.82 -25.29 5.14
CA THR A 347 5.83 -24.28 4.81
C THR A 347 7.13 -24.40 5.63
N VAL A 348 7.07 -24.79 6.90
CA VAL A 348 8.24 -24.95 7.79
C VAL A 348 9.07 -26.17 7.39
N GLY A 349 8.43 -27.28 7.03
CA GLY A 349 9.11 -28.47 6.49
C GLY A 349 9.89 -28.20 5.19
N SER A 350 9.52 -27.17 4.43
CA SER A 350 10.27 -26.74 3.23
C SER A 350 11.39 -25.73 3.49
N ALA A 351 11.48 -25.17 4.70
CA ALA A 351 12.56 -24.28 5.11
C ALA A 351 13.76 -25.04 5.70
N LEU A 352 13.51 -26.24 6.22
CA LEU A 352 14.48 -27.15 6.86
C LEU A 352 15.27 -28.03 5.87
N VAL A 353 14.78 -28.24 4.65
CA VAL A 353 15.39 -29.18 3.69
C VAL A 353 15.69 -28.47 2.37
N GLY A 354 16.93 -28.01 2.25
CA GLY A 354 17.56 -27.58 1.01
C GLY A 354 17.05 -26.23 0.46
N VAL A 355 17.95 -25.50 -0.19
CA VAL A 355 17.61 -24.40 -1.09
C VAL A 355 16.84 -24.99 -2.27
N ASN A 356 15.56 -25.29 -2.08
CA ASN A 356 14.69 -25.77 -3.13
C ASN A 356 14.33 -24.58 -4.03
N GLN A 357 14.10 -24.79 -5.34
CA GLN A 357 13.63 -23.75 -6.28
C GLN A 357 12.45 -22.91 -5.75
N ARG A 358 11.68 -23.46 -4.81
CA ARG A 358 10.55 -22.79 -4.14
C ARG A 358 10.95 -21.61 -3.26
N SER A 359 12.13 -21.65 -2.64
CA SER A 359 12.63 -20.54 -1.82
C SER A 359 13.11 -19.38 -2.68
N TRP A 360 13.66 -19.68 -3.85
CA TRP A 360 14.11 -18.66 -4.82
C TRP A 360 12.95 -17.85 -5.38
N GLY A 361 11.88 -18.49 -5.84
CA GLY A 361 10.71 -17.76 -6.36
C GLY A 361 10.11 -16.80 -5.33
N ARG A 362 9.98 -17.22 -4.07
CA ARG A 362 9.48 -16.35 -2.98
C ARG A 362 10.43 -15.21 -2.65
N LEU A 363 11.74 -15.45 -2.72
CA LEU A 363 12.75 -14.41 -2.51
C LEU A 363 12.70 -13.36 -3.62
N VAL A 364 12.65 -13.79 -4.89
CA VAL A 364 12.52 -12.87 -6.04
C VAL A 364 11.26 -12.03 -5.92
N LEU A 365 10.11 -12.64 -5.62
CA LEU A 365 8.87 -11.90 -5.41
C LEU A 365 8.94 -10.95 -4.21
N GLY A 366 9.61 -11.34 -3.12
CA GLY A 366 9.87 -10.47 -1.98
C GLY A 366 10.74 -9.26 -2.36
N VAL A 367 11.78 -9.46 -3.17
CA VAL A 367 12.61 -8.36 -3.70
C VAL A 367 11.79 -7.44 -4.58
N LEU A 368 10.93 -7.97 -5.47
CA LEU A 368 10.04 -7.14 -6.29
C LEU A 368 9.11 -6.28 -5.44
N VAL A 369 8.57 -6.81 -4.34
CA VAL A 369 7.75 -6.03 -3.40
C VAL A 369 8.57 -4.89 -2.78
N LEU A 370 9.80 -5.14 -2.32
CA LEU A 370 10.67 -4.09 -1.76
C LEU A 370 11.06 -3.04 -2.82
N VAL A 371 11.34 -3.47 -4.05
CA VAL A 371 11.57 -2.56 -5.19
C VAL A 371 10.32 -1.70 -5.43
N ALA A 372 9.12 -2.29 -5.41
CA ALA A 372 7.88 -1.53 -5.58
C ALA A 372 7.72 -0.43 -4.52
N VAL A 373 7.95 -0.78 -3.25
CA VAL A 373 7.83 0.14 -2.11
C VAL A 373 8.81 1.32 -2.26
N VAL A 374 10.08 1.06 -2.54
CA VAL A 374 11.13 2.10 -2.63
C VAL A 374 11.00 2.93 -3.92
N HIS A 375 10.69 2.29 -5.05
CA HIS A 375 10.54 2.97 -6.34
C HIS A 375 9.26 3.83 -6.39
N ALA A 376 8.21 3.48 -5.63
CA ALA A 376 7.04 4.32 -5.49
C ALA A 376 7.37 5.66 -4.84
N HIS A 377 8.16 5.65 -3.75
CA HIS A 377 8.65 6.86 -3.10
C HIS A 377 9.85 6.58 -2.16
N PRO A 378 10.93 7.38 -2.18
CA PRO A 378 12.15 7.12 -1.41
C PRO A 378 11.94 7.13 0.12
N ALA A 379 10.97 7.89 0.63
CA ALA A 379 10.63 7.91 2.06
C ALA A 379 10.34 6.52 2.65
N ALA A 380 9.84 5.58 1.85
CA ALA A 380 9.51 4.24 2.32
C ALA A 380 10.77 3.42 2.70
N PHE A 381 11.96 3.83 2.24
CA PHE A 381 13.22 3.27 2.72
C PHE A 381 13.36 3.43 4.24
N GLY A 382 12.96 4.57 4.81
CA GLY A 382 13.00 4.79 6.25
C GLY A 382 12.10 3.81 7.01
N PHE A 383 10.90 3.53 6.49
CA PHE A 383 10.00 2.53 7.10
C PHE A 383 10.60 1.12 7.04
N ILE A 384 11.17 0.72 5.89
CA ILE A 384 11.85 -0.57 5.74
C ILE A 384 13.03 -0.68 6.72
N ALA A 385 13.84 0.37 6.85
CA ALA A 385 14.98 0.41 7.76
C ALA A 385 14.55 0.23 9.22
N ILE A 386 13.49 0.93 9.66
CA ILE A 386 12.93 0.79 11.02
C ILE A 386 12.41 -0.65 11.25
N ALA A 387 11.67 -1.21 10.29
CA ALA A 387 11.14 -2.57 10.42
C ALA A 387 12.25 -3.63 10.44
N ALA A 388 13.29 -3.47 9.61
CA ALA A 388 14.44 -4.38 9.57
C ALA A 388 15.26 -4.28 10.87
N PHE A 389 15.49 -3.06 11.37
CA PHE A 389 16.14 -2.83 12.65
C PHE A 389 15.37 -3.49 13.80
N MET A 390 14.06 -3.29 13.86
CA MET A 390 13.24 -3.90 14.90
C MET A 390 13.10 -5.42 14.77
N ALA A 391 13.11 -5.95 13.55
CA ALA A 391 13.21 -7.39 13.33
C ALA A 391 14.53 -7.94 13.88
N LEU A 392 15.66 -7.28 13.63
CA LEU A 392 16.97 -7.65 14.16
C LEU A 392 16.99 -7.61 15.70
N VAL A 393 16.51 -6.52 16.30
CA VAL A 393 16.40 -6.38 17.77
C VAL A 393 15.59 -7.52 18.35
N ASN A 394 14.43 -7.85 17.76
CA ASN A 394 13.59 -8.93 18.26
C ASN A 394 14.25 -10.31 18.14
N LEU A 395 15.05 -10.55 17.11
CA LEU A 395 15.83 -11.79 16.98
C LEU A 395 16.87 -11.92 18.11
N VAL A 396 17.54 -10.82 18.48
CA VAL A 396 18.52 -10.83 19.58
C VAL A 396 17.83 -10.94 20.95
N LEU A 397 16.74 -10.17 21.18
CA LEU A 397 15.96 -10.21 22.42
C LEU A 397 15.40 -11.61 22.72
N ASN A 398 14.93 -12.30 21.67
CA ASN A 398 14.42 -13.68 21.79
C ASN A 398 15.52 -14.74 21.73
N ARG A 399 16.80 -14.35 21.81
CA ARG A 399 17.97 -15.24 21.81
C ARG A 399 18.07 -16.15 20.57
N LEU A 400 17.54 -15.68 19.44
CA LEU A 400 17.62 -16.36 18.13
C LEU A 400 18.90 -15.99 17.37
N LEU A 401 19.55 -14.90 17.77
CA LEU A 401 20.88 -14.49 17.34
C LEU A 401 21.82 -14.38 18.55
N PRO A 402 23.13 -14.63 18.37
CA PRO A 402 24.08 -14.56 19.47
C PRO A 402 24.24 -13.12 20.00
N PRO A 403 24.57 -12.93 21.30
CA PRO A 403 24.57 -11.61 21.94
C PRO A 403 25.48 -10.56 21.28
N TRP A 404 26.55 -10.96 20.58
CA TRP A 404 27.42 -10.02 19.87
C TRP A 404 26.72 -9.25 18.75
N TRP A 405 25.55 -9.71 18.28
CA TRP A 405 24.71 -8.92 17.36
C TRP A 405 24.22 -7.60 17.97
N TRP A 406 24.28 -7.42 19.29
CA TRP A 406 24.09 -6.11 19.90
C TRP A 406 25.09 -5.06 19.37
N ILE A 407 26.31 -5.46 19.01
CA ILE A 407 27.29 -4.57 18.38
C ILE A 407 26.73 -4.06 17.04
N PHE A 408 26.18 -4.95 16.21
CA PHE A 408 25.57 -4.58 14.93
C PHE A 408 24.34 -3.69 15.12
N ILE A 409 23.53 -3.94 16.15
CA ILE A 409 22.39 -3.08 16.51
C ILE A 409 22.89 -1.68 16.90
N VAL A 410 23.91 -1.57 17.75
CA VAL A 410 24.49 -0.28 18.16
C VAL A 410 25.07 0.45 16.94
N VAL A 411 25.84 -0.24 16.09
CA VAL A 411 26.38 0.34 14.86
C VAL A 411 25.27 0.83 13.94
N ALA A 412 24.24 0.01 13.70
CA ALA A 412 23.10 0.40 12.88
C ALA A 412 22.34 1.61 13.47
N ALA A 413 22.17 1.65 14.80
CA ALA A 413 21.55 2.77 15.50
C ALA A 413 22.39 4.05 15.38
N VAL A 414 23.72 3.97 15.50
CA VAL A 414 24.65 5.11 15.33
C VAL A 414 24.65 5.58 13.86
N CYS A 415 24.71 4.66 12.90
CA CYS A 415 24.63 4.99 11.48
C CYS A 415 23.29 5.68 11.16
N GLY A 416 22.17 5.14 11.65
CA GLY A 416 20.85 5.72 11.46
C GLY A 416 20.66 7.06 12.18
N GLY A 417 21.15 7.19 13.42
CA GLY A 417 20.94 8.37 14.25
C GLY A 417 21.93 9.52 14.03
N ILE A 418 23.09 9.26 13.42
CA ILE A 418 24.16 10.27 13.25
C ILE A 418 24.61 10.34 11.79
N VAL A 419 25.07 9.23 11.20
CA VAL A 419 25.68 9.24 9.85
C VAL A 419 24.68 9.64 8.78
N VAL A 420 23.46 9.07 8.81
CA VAL A 420 22.40 9.40 7.84
C VAL A 420 21.98 10.87 7.96
N PRO A 421 21.66 11.41 9.15
CA PRO A 421 21.39 12.84 9.33
C PRO A 421 22.49 13.76 8.82
N LEU A 422 23.76 13.46 9.13
CA LEU A 422 24.90 14.23 8.64
C LEU A 422 24.98 14.21 7.11
N GLY A 423 24.74 13.04 6.49
CA GLY A 423 24.65 12.91 5.03
C GLY A 423 23.52 13.74 4.42
N LEU A 424 22.33 13.70 5.01
CA LEU A 424 21.18 14.50 4.57
C LEU A 424 21.47 16.01 4.65
N GLN A 425 22.06 16.48 5.75
CA GLN A 425 22.45 17.88 5.91
C GLN A 425 23.47 18.32 4.87
N ARG A 426 24.49 17.49 4.59
CA ARG A 426 25.48 17.78 3.54
C ARG A 426 24.87 17.85 2.13
N LEU A 427 23.80 17.09 1.89
CA LEU A 427 23.04 17.14 0.64
C LEU A 427 22.04 18.31 0.59
N GLY A 428 22.00 19.18 1.61
CA GLY A 428 21.03 20.27 1.71
C GLY A 428 19.59 19.79 1.95
N VAL A 429 19.41 18.53 2.33
CA VAL A 429 18.12 17.92 2.66
C VAL A 429 17.85 18.17 4.14
N SER A 430 17.30 19.34 4.46
CA SER A 430 16.89 19.67 5.83
C SER A 430 15.41 19.37 6.04
N ALA A 431 15.07 18.97 7.27
CA ALA A 431 13.70 18.97 7.73
C ALA A 431 13.24 20.43 7.73
N ARG A 432 12.38 20.80 6.78
CA ARG A 432 11.80 22.14 6.74
C ARG A 432 10.69 22.17 7.79
N ALA A 433 11.08 22.43 9.04
CA ALA A 433 10.22 22.60 10.21
C ALA A 433 9.30 23.84 10.10
N GLY A 434 8.64 23.99 8.96
CA GLY A 434 7.83 25.15 8.59
C GLY A 434 6.96 24.95 7.35
N LEU A 435 6.94 23.75 6.73
CA LEU A 435 6.17 23.49 5.51
C LEU A 435 5.01 22.50 5.67
N ALA A 436 4.87 21.82 6.81
CA ALA A 436 3.86 20.78 7.00
C ALA A 436 2.99 21.03 8.23
N GLY A 437 1.80 21.64 8.03
CA GLY A 437 0.73 21.68 9.02
C GLY A 437 1.15 22.21 10.39
N ASP A 438 1.99 23.26 10.41
CA ASP A 438 2.59 23.78 11.63
C ASP A 438 1.60 24.43 12.60
N SER A 439 0.40 24.73 12.13
CA SER A 439 -0.70 25.26 12.94
C SER A 439 -1.37 24.21 13.84
N ILE A 440 -1.11 22.92 13.66
CA ILE A 440 -1.71 21.87 14.48
C ILE A 440 -0.87 21.64 15.73
N GLU A 441 -1.54 21.65 16.88
CA GLU A 441 -0.96 21.39 18.20
C GLU A 441 -0.17 20.07 18.22
N ILE A 442 0.95 20.08 18.96
CA ILE A 442 1.88 18.95 19.09
C ILE A 442 1.13 17.68 19.52
N TRP A 443 0.35 17.76 20.62
CA TRP A 443 -0.34 16.61 21.18
C TRP A 443 -1.42 16.08 20.25
N ARG A 444 -2.13 16.96 19.54
CA ARG A 444 -3.13 16.55 18.54
C ARG A 444 -2.48 15.87 17.33
N SER A 445 -1.33 16.35 16.89
CA SER A 445 -0.57 15.73 15.79
C SER A 445 -0.14 14.32 16.16
N VAL A 446 0.41 14.12 17.37
CA VAL A 446 0.80 12.79 17.85
C VAL A 446 -0.43 11.91 18.05
N ALA A 447 -1.43 12.36 18.81
CA ALA A 447 -2.62 11.58 19.11
C ALA A 447 -3.38 11.12 17.85
N SER A 448 -3.43 11.94 16.80
CA SER A 448 -4.05 11.55 15.54
C SER A 448 -3.29 10.46 14.79
N MET A 449 -1.94 10.47 14.82
CA MET A 449 -1.14 9.38 14.24
C MET A 449 -1.28 8.07 15.03
N LEU A 450 -1.55 8.15 16.33
CA LEU A 450 -1.83 6.99 17.18
C LEU A 450 -3.27 6.45 17.04
N GLY A 451 -4.14 7.14 16.28
CA GLY A 451 -5.55 6.80 16.14
C GLY A 451 -6.39 7.11 17.39
N LEU A 452 -5.95 8.02 18.26
CA LEU A 452 -6.68 8.44 19.46
C LEU A 452 -7.67 9.58 19.18
N CYS A 453 -7.40 10.38 18.15
CA CYS A 453 -8.30 11.43 17.67
C CYS A 453 -8.11 11.63 16.15
N GLN A 454 -8.88 12.53 15.56
CA GLN A 454 -8.62 12.99 14.20
C GLN A 454 -8.08 14.42 14.21
N ILE A 455 -7.40 14.77 13.12
CA ILE A 455 -6.73 16.07 12.96
C ILE A 455 -7.72 17.24 13.08
N SER A 456 -8.92 17.11 12.51
CA SER A 456 -9.88 18.22 12.37
C SER A 456 -11.26 17.92 12.97
N SER A 457 -11.48 16.74 13.54
CA SER A 457 -12.81 16.31 13.96
C SER A 457 -13.03 16.58 15.46
N GLU A 458 -14.13 17.26 15.78
CA GLU A 458 -14.65 17.41 17.13
C GLU A 458 -15.96 16.63 17.30
N PRO A 459 -16.23 16.03 18.48
CA PRO A 459 -15.32 15.95 19.62
C PRO A 459 -14.14 15.01 19.36
N TRP A 460 -12.93 15.42 19.72
CA TRP A 460 -11.70 14.63 19.49
C TRP A 460 -11.73 13.24 20.14
N TRP A 461 -12.49 13.06 21.22
CA TRP A 461 -12.54 11.81 22.01
C TRP A 461 -13.36 10.69 21.36
N VAL A 462 -14.10 10.95 20.27
CA VAL A 462 -14.95 9.93 19.64
C VAL A 462 -14.15 8.74 19.09
N LEU A 463 -12.89 8.97 18.66
CA LEU A 463 -11.99 7.91 18.19
C LEU A 463 -11.14 7.30 19.33
N LEU A 464 -11.19 7.85 20.54
CA LEU A 464 -10.38 7.40 21.67
C LEU A 464 -10.54 5.89 21.97
N PRO A 465 -11.75 5.30 21.95
CA PRO A 465 -11.92 3.86 22.14
C PRO A 465 -11.16 3.01 21.11
N PHE A 466 -11.09 3.47 19.85
CA PHE A 466 -10.32 2.80 18.80
C PHE A 466 -8.82 2.83 19.12
N GLY A 467 -8.26 4.03 19.35
CA GLY A 467 -6.83 4.18 19.65
C GLY A 467 -6.41 3.43 20.92
N LEU A 468 -7.25 3.41 21.97
CA LEU A 468 -6.99 2.59 23.16
C LEU A 468 -6.97 1.09 22.83
N ALA A 469 -7.89 0.61 21.98
CA ALA A 469 -7.87 -0.77 21.52
C ALA A 469 -6.61 -1.11 20.72
N VAL A 470 -6.07 -0.17 19.93
CA VAL A 470 -4.78 -0.31 19.24
C VAL A 470 -3.66 -0.53 20.26
N LEU A 471 -3.51 0.39 21.22
CA LEU A 471 -2.43 0.34 22.21
C LEU A 471 -2.50 -0.92 23.07
N LEU A 472 -3.70 -1.29 23.54
CA LEU A 472 -3.92 -2.50 24.32
C LEU A 472 -3.66 -3.76 23.49
N GLY A 473 -4.09 -3.80 22.23
CA GLY A 473 -3.82 -4.92 21.32
C GLY A 473 -2.33 -5.11 21.05
N LEU A 474 -1.60 -4.01 20.85
CA LEU A 474 -0.17 -3.98 20.61
C LEU A 474 0.60 -4.52 21.82
N VAL A 475 0.31 -3.99 23.01
CA VAL A 475 0.94 -4.43 24.27
C VAL A 475 0.58 -5.87 24.58
N TRP A 476 -0.69 -6.27 24.41
CA TRP A 476 -1.12 -7.65 24.59
C TRP A 476 -0.34 -8.58 23.68
N HIS A 477 -0.23 -8.27 22.37
CA HIS A 477 0.56 -9.07 21.44
C HIS A 477 2.02 -9.17 21.86
N ALA A 478 2.67 -8.05 22.17
CA ALA A 478 4.08 -8.03 22.59
C ALA A 478 4.33 -8.93 23.81
N LEU A 479 3.47 -8.85 24.83
CA LEU A 479 3.62 -9.62 26.06
C LEU A 479 3.31 -11.12 25.86
N THR A 480 2.26 -11.45 25.10
CA THR A 480 1.81 -12.84 24.91
C THR A 480 2.60 -13.61 23.87
N ALA A 481 2.97 -12.96 22.76
CA ALA A 481 3.72 -13.58 21.69
C ALA A 481 5.23 -13.37 21.82
N ARG A 482 5.69 -12.57 22.81
CA ARG A 482 7.10 -12.16 22.98
C ARG A 482 7.65 -11.51 21.70
N ASP A 483 6.78 -10.80 20.97
CA ASP A 483 7.09 -10.18 19.68
C ASP A 483 7.12 -8.65 19.84
N TRP A 484 8.32 -8.13 20.03
CA TRP A 484 8.58 -6.72 20.30
C TRP A 484 8.70 -5.87 19.04
N ARG A 485 8.66 -6.48 17.85
CA ARG A 485 8.90 -5.80 16.56
C ARG A 485 7.91 -4.68 16.35
N PHE A 486 6.63 -4.99 16.50
CA PHE A 486 5.55 -4.04 16.25
C PHE A 486 5.52 -2.92 17.28
N LEU A 487 5.78 -3.23 18.56
CA LEU A 487 5.83 -2.22 19.61
C LEU A 487 7.00 -1.24 19.38
N GLY A 488 8.17 -1.75 18.98
CA GLY A 488 9.30 -0.89 18.66
C GLY A 488 9.13 -0.09 17.36
N ILE A 489 8.51 -0.66 16.32
CA ILE A 489 8.12 0.12 15.12
C ILE A 489 7.16 1.25 15.52
N PHE A 490 6.18 0.92 16.37
CA PHE A 490 5.20 1.88 16.85
C PHE A 490 5.87 3.04 17.61
N ALA A 491 6.77 2.71 18.55
CA ALA A 491 7.52 3.69 19.32
C ALA A 491 8.47 4.54 18.45
N ALA A 492 9.20 3.91 17.53
CA ALA A 492 10.16 4.60 16.66
C ALA A 492 9.48 5.60 15.72
N VAL A 493 8.37 5.22 15.08
CA VAL A 493 7.63 6.14 14.21
C VAL A 493 6.95 7.23 15.03
N SER A 494 6.42 6.93 16.23
CA SER A 494 5.85 7.95 17.12
C SER A 494 6.90 8.98 17.57
N LEU A 495 8.12 8.53 17.86
CA LEU A 495 9.24 9.42 18.16
C LEU A 495 9.60 10.31 16.96
N LEU A 496 9.57 9.77 15.74
CA LEU A 496 9.78 10.57 14.53
C LEU A 496 8.66 11.58 14.28
N VAL A 497 7.40 11.23 14.56
CA VAL A 497 6.26 12.17 14.53
C VAL A 497 6.48 13.29 15.55
N LEU A 498 6.92 12.97 16.76
CA LEU A 498 7.26 13.99 17.76
C LEU A 498 8.43 14.87 17.30
N ALA A 499 9.44 14.27 16.64
CA ALA A 499 10.61 14.96 16.13
C ALA A 499 10.32 15.93 14.98
N THR A 500 9.14 15.85 14.32
CA THR A 500 8.72 16.88 13.36
C THR A 500 8.23 18.16 14.05
N LYS A 501 7.86 18.07 15.32
CA LYS A 501 7.29 19.18 16.12
C LYS A 501 8.24 19.71 17.18
N LEU A 502 9.20 18.89 17.62
CA LEU A 502 10.21 19.25 18.62
C LEU A 502 11.62 19.20 18.03
N PRO A 503 12.55 20.10 18.44
CA PRO A 503 13.94 20.12 17.97
C PRO A 503 14.78 19.03 18.65
N LEU A 504 14.60 17.77 18.24
CA LEU A 504 15.30 16.59 18.77
C LEU A 504 16.64 16.31 18.05
N GLY A 505 17.31 17.36 17.58
CA GLY A 505 18.62 17.29 16.91
C GLY A 505 18.62 16.39 15.67
N SER A 506 19.50 15.38 15.65
CA SER A 506 19.66 14.46 14.53
C SER A 506 18.40 13.66 14.21
N ILE A 507 17.54 13.38 15.21
CA ILE A 507 16.27 12.68 15.01
C ILE A 507 15.31 13.55 14.18
N SER A 508 15.24 14.85 14.46
CA SER A 508 14.44 15.79 13.65
C SER A 508 14.96 15.86 12.21
N THR A 509 16.27 15.75 12.00
CA THR A 509 16.86 15.70 10.65
C THR A 509 16.41 14.45 9.87
N LEU A 510 16.23 13.29 10.53
CA LEU A 510 15.72 12.08 9.87
C LEU A 510 14.33 12.27 9.28
N THR A 511 13.51 13.13 9.88
CA THR A 511 12.15 13.40 9.39
C THR A 511 12.15 14.05 8.00
N ALA A 512 13.29 14.58 7.54
CA ALA A 512 13.45 15.14 6.19
C ALA A 512 13.21 14.09 5.09
N LEU A 513 13.40 12.79 5.37
CA LEU A 513 13.01 11.70 4.46
C LEU A 513 11.51 11.72 4.14
N TRP A 514 10.70 12.25 5.06
CA TRP A 514 9.26 12.48 4.93
C TRP A 514 8.93 13.97 4.86
N TYR A 515 9.86 14.80 4.36
CA TYR A 515 9.71 16.25 4.21
C TYR A 515 9.44 17.01 5.52
N GLY A 516 9.75 16.42 6.68
CA GLY A 516 9.41 16.99 7.98
C GLY A 516 7.91 16.98 8.29
N ALA A 517 7.11 16.21 7.55
CA ALA A 517 5.67 16.20 7.66
C ALA A 517 5.18 15.09 8.61
N TYR A 518 4.53 15.48 9.71
CA TYR A 518 4.10 14.56 10.76
C TYR A 518 3.08 13.51 10.25
N ASP A 519 2.20 13.93 9.34
CA ASP A 519 1.17 13.11 8.69
C ASP A 519 1.81 12.06 7.78
N ARG A 520 2.85 12.43 7.02
CA ARG A 520 3.65 11.49 6.22
C ARG A 520 4.35 10.50 7.13
N VAL A 521 5.13 10.95 8.12
CA VAL A 521 5.83 10.04 9.05
C VAL A 521 4.86 9.05 9.71
N GLY A 522 3.74 9.55 10.24
CA GLY A 522 2.78 8.74 10.98
C GLY A 522 2.03 7.69 10.14
N THR A 523 1.98 7.82 8.82
CA THR A 523 1.41 6.76 7.95
C THR A 523 2.12 5.42 8.07
N GLY A 524 3.37 5.38 8.54
CA GLY A 524 4.06 4.14 8.89
C GLY A 524 3.31 3.29 9.92
N LEU A 525 2.48 3.93 10.76
CA LEU A 525 1.62 3.28 11.76
C LEU A 525 0.22 2.93 11.25
N ALA A 526 -0.25 3.55 10.17
CA ALA A 526 -1.65 3.49 9.73
C ALA A 526 -2.15 2.06 9.51
N VAL A 527 -1.28 1.16 9.02
CA VAL A 527 -1.62 -0.26 8.81
C VAL A 527 -1.68 -1.05 10.12
N LEU A 528 -0.93 -0.64 11.15
CA LEU A 528 -0.90 -1.31 12.46
C LEU A 528 -2.17 -1.03 13.25
N LEU A 529 -2.77 0.17 13.09
CA LEU A 529 -3.97 0.57 13.81
C LEU A 529 -5.13 -0.45 13.65
N PRO A 530 -5.64 -0.75 12.44
CA PRO A 530 -6.72 -1.71 12.29
C PRO A 530 -6.32 -3.13 12.73
N VAL A 531 -5.05 -3.53 12.53
CA VAL A 531 -4.56 -4.87 12.89
C VAL A 531 -4.59 -5.09 14.40
N PHE A 532 -4.12 -4.12 15.20
CA PHE A 532 -4.04 -4.28 16.65
C PHE A 532 -5.36 -4.02 17.36
N ALA A 533 -6.17 -3.05 16.90
CA ALA A 533 -7.54 -2.88 17.40
C ALA A 533 -8.37 -4.16 17.16
N ALA A 534 -8.29 -4.75 15.97
CA ALA A 534 -9.01 -5.98 15.65
C ALA A 534 -8.55 -7.17 16.50
N GLY A 535 -7.24 -7.29 16.76
CA GLY A 535 -6.71 -8.32 17.64
C GLY A 535 -7.18 -8.20 19.08
N PHE A 536 -7.22 -6.98 19.61
CA PHE A 536 -7.77 -6.71 20.95
C PHE A 536 -9.25 -7.10 21.03
N VAL A 537 -10.08 -6.61 20.11
CA VAL A 537 -11.51 -6.91 20.05
C VAL A 537 -11.76 -8.42 19.93
N ALA A 538 -11.05 -9.08 19.01
CA ALA A 538 -11.17 -10.52 18.80
C ALA A 538 -10.80 -11.32 20.05
N ARG A 539 -9.68 -11.02 20.70
CA ARG A 539 -9.22 -11.74 21.89
C ARG A 539 -10.13 -11.48 23.09
N LEU A 540 -10.57 -10.23 23.29
CA LEU A 540 -11.46 -9.88 24.39
C LEU A 540 -12.83 -10.58 24.24
N ALA A 541 -13.40 -10.59 23.03
CA ALA A 541 -14.63 -11.33 22.74
C ALA A 541 -14.47 -12.84 23.02
N MET A 542 -13.33 -13.42 22.65
CA MET A 542 -13.03 -14.81 22.97
C MET A 542 -12.83 -15.06 24.47
N LEU A 543 -12.26 -14.13 25.23
CA LEU A 543 -12.16 -14.25 26.69
C LEU A 543 -13.53 -14.23 27.36
N VAL A 544 -14.42 -13.33 26.93
CA VAL A 544 -15.81 -13.29 27.42
C VAL A 544 -16.51 -14.62 27.13
N ALA A 545 -16.38 -15.12 25.90
CA ALA A 545 -16.97 -16.40 25.50
C ALA A 545 -16.44 -17.60 26.30
N ARG A 546 -15.16 -17.58 26.71
CA ARG A 546 -14.57 -18.64 27.55
C ARG A 546 -15.18 -18.71 28.95
N ARG A 547 -15.76 -17.62 29.46
CA ARG A 547 -16.47 -17.62 30.76
C ARG A 547 -17.85 -18.26 30.68
N VAL A 548 -18.37 -18.51 29.48
CA VAL A 548 -19.67 -19.15 29.29
C VAL A 548 -19.52 -20.67 29.33
N SER A 549 -20.12 -21.31 30.33
CA SER A 549 -20.00 -22.75 30.55
C SER A 549 -20.60 -23.58 29.41
N LYS A 550 -21.80 -23.21 28.94
CA LYS A 550 -22.57 -23.95 27.92
C LYS A 550 -22.03 -23.70 26.50
N PRO A 551 -21.61 -24.74 25.75
CA PRO A 551 -21.00 -24.60 24.43
C PRO A 551 -21.93 -23.96 23.39
N ALA A 552 -23.25 -24.20 23.47
CA ALA A 552 -24.24 -23.60 22.59
C ALA A 552 -24.27 -22.06 22.67
N TRP A 553 -23.99 -21.51 23.86
CA TRP A 553 -24.01 -20.07 24.10
C TRP A 553 -22.65 -19.40 23.89
N ARG A 554 -21.53 -20.15 23.92
CA ARG A 554 -20.18 -19.60 23.75
C ARG A 554 -20.01 -18.83 22.44
N LEU A 555 -20.48 -19.39 21.33
CA LEU A 555 -20.38 -18.74 20.02
C LEU A 555 -21.23 -17.47 19.98
N LEU A 556 -22.48 -17.54 20.47
CA LEU A 556 -23.36 -16.39 20.51
C LEU A 556 -22.79 -15.27 21.39
N SER A 557 -22.27 -15.60 22.58
CA SER A 557 -21.62 -14.64 23.47
C SER A 557 -20.37 -14.01 22.84
N ALA A 558 -19.56 -14.79 22.10
CA ALA A 558 -18.42 -14.26 21.35
C ALA A 558 -18.87 -13.25 20.28
N VAL A 559 -19.94 -13.58 19.53
CA VAL A 559 -20.49 -12.73 18.48
C VAL A 559 -21.08 -11.46 19.07
N VAL A 560 -21.92 -11.57 20.10
CA VAL A 560 -22.55 -10.42 20.78
C VAL A 560 -21.48 -9.52 21.40
N ALA A 561 -20.51 -10.09 22.13
CA ALA A 561 -19.40 -9.32 22.68
C ALA A 561 -18.58 -8.64 21.58
N GLY A 562 -18.30 -9.34 20.49
CA GLY A 562 -17.61 -8.78 19.32
C GLY A 562 -18.37 -7.61 18.70
N LEU A 563 -19.68 -7.73 18.48
CA LEU A 563 -20.53 -6.67 17.92
C LEU A 563 -20.59 -5.45 18.83
N LEU A 564 -20.76 -5.66 20.14
CA LEU A 564 -20.76 -4.57 21.12
C LEU A 564 -19.39 -3.86 21.16
N LEU A 565 -18.30 -4.62 21.15
CA LEU A 565 -16.94 -4.06 21.10
C LEU A 565 -16.68 -3.32 19.79
N VAL A 566 -17.15 -3.81 18.64
CA VAL A 566 -17.07 -3.09 17.36
C VAL A 566 -17.86 -1.79 17.42
N GLY A 567 -19.08 -1.82 17.96
CA GLY A 567 -19.92 -0.65 18.14
C GLY A 567 -19.25 0.41 19.02
N PHE A 568 -18.67 -0.01 20.16
CA PHE A 568 -17.95 0.87 21.08
C PHE A 568 -16.64 1.41 20.50
N THR A 569 -15.85 0.56 19.83
CA THR A 569 -14.53 0.95 19.30
C THR A 569 -14.62 1.81 18.05
N SER A 570 -15.59 1.56 17.16
CA SER A 570 -15.64 2.17 15.83
C SER A 570 -17.02 2.69 15.42
N GLY A 571 -18.10 2.06 15.92
CA GLY A 571 -19.47 2.43 15.55
C GLY A 571 -19.82 3.87 15.93
N MET A 572 -19.35 4.35 17.09
CA MET A 572 -19.53 5.75 17.52
C MET A 572 -18.89 6.76 16.57
N TYR A 573 -17.78 6.39 15.92
CA TYR A 573 -17.05 7.26 14.99
C TYR A 573 -17.58 7.18 13.55
N LEU A 574 -18.35 6.15 13.19
CA LEU A 574 -18.77 5.91 11.81
C LEU A 574 -19.49 7.11 11.15
N PRO A 575 -20.44 7.82 11.80
CA PRO A 575 -21.05 9.00 11.20
C PRO A 575 -20.05 10.13 10.93
N GLN A 576 -19.15 10.39 11.88
CA GLN A 576 -18.10 11.39 11.75
C GLN A 576 -17.07 11.01 10.68
N LEU A 577 -16.68 9.74 10.59
CA LEU A 577 -15.81 9.23 9.53
C LEU A 577 -16.39 9.50 8.13
N LEU A 578 -17.69 9.24 7.95
CA LEU A 578 -18.37 9.50 6.67
C LEU A 578 -18.46 10.99 6.39
N ALA A 579 -18.74 11.82 7.39
CA ALA A 579 -18.76 13.28 7.27
C ALA A 579 -17.38 13.86 6.92
N ASP A 580 -16.34 13.44 7.64
CA ASP A 580 -14.95 13.85 7.41
C ASP A 580 -14.53 13.53 5.98
N ARG A 581 -14.82 12.31 5.50
CA ARG A 581 -14.50 11.91 4.11
C ARG A 581 -15.29 12.68 3.07
N ARG A 582 -16.57 12.96 3.30
CA ARG A 582 -17.36 13.81 2.40
C ARG A 582 -16.73 15.20 2.33
N GLY A 583 -16.40 15.79 3.47
CA GLY A 583 -15.72 17.09 3.54
C GLY A 583 -14.39 17.10 2.79
N LEU A 584 -13.53 16.10 3.02
CA LEU A 584 -12.25 15.97 2.30
C LEU A 584 -12.43 15.79 0.79
N THR A 585 -13.44 15.03 0.35
CA THR A 585 -13.77 14.87 -1.08
C THR A 585 -14.28 16.17 -1.68
N GLN A 586 -15.10 16.89 -0.91
CA GLN A 586 -15.68 18.16 -1.34
C GLN A 586 -14.57 19.18 -1.57
N ILE A 587 -13.68 19.34 -0.59
CA ILE A 587 -12.50 20.20 -0.70
C ILE A 587 -11.60 19.74 -1.86
N ALA A 588 -11.45 18.44 -2.10
CA ALA A 588 -10.59 17.92 -3.16
C ALA A 588 -11.16 18.09 -4.59
N PHE A 589 -12.47 17.97 -4.81
CA PHE A 589 -13.04 17.81 -6.16
C PHE A 589 -14.13 18.81 -6.53
N VAL A 590 -14.75 19.50 -5.57
CA VAL A 590 -15.85 20.44 -5.83
C VAL A 590 -15.28 21.85 -5.94
N PRO A 591 -15.24 22.48 -7.13
CA PRO A 591 -14.70 23.82 -7.28
C PRO A 591 -15.37 24.82 -6.33
N GLY A 592 -14.56 25.64 -5.64
CA GLY A 592 -15.02 26.64 -4.67
C GLY A 592 -15.10 26.15 -3.23
N SER A 593 -14.84 24.85 -2.98
CA SER A 593 -14.76 24.30 -1.62
C SER A 593 -13.32 24.25 -1.06
N GLN A 594 -12.33 24.72 -1.82
CA GLN A 594 -10.92 24.69 -1.47
C GLN A 594 -10.56 25.80 -0.46
N PHE A 595 -9.42 25.64 0.22
CA PHE A 595 -8.82 26.71 1.05
C PHE A 595 -8.12 27.81 0.23
N HIS A 596 -8.16 27.69 -1.10
CA HIS A 596 -7.67 28.64 -2.09
C HIS A 596 -8.74 28.79 -3.19
N PRO A 597 -8.68 29.80 -4.07
CA PRO A 597 -9.55 29.85 -5.23
C PRO A 597 -9.48 28.55 -6.05
N PRO A 598 -10.61 28.03 -6.59
CA PRO A 598 -10.59 26.84 -7.42
C PRO A 598 -9.68 27.06 -8.63
N TRP A 599 -9.01 25.99 -9.06
CA TRP A 599 -8.07 26.07 -10.19
C TRP A 599 -8.81 26.16 -11.50
N VAL A 600 -9.88 25.38 -11.63
CA VAL A 600 -10.75 25.36 -12.80
C VAL A 600 -12.18 25.02 -12.40
N SER A 601 -13.15 25.61 -13.09
CA SER A 601 -14.52 25.11 -13.09
C SER A 601 -14.60 23.75 -13.82
N ILE A 602 -15.69 22.98 -13.64
CA ILE A 602 -15.85 21.73 -14.39
C ILE A 602 -16.03 22.01 -15.90
N ALA A 603 -16.72 23.10 -16.26
CA ALA A 603 -16.92 23.50 -17.64
C ALA A 603 -15.61 23.98 -18.29
N GLU A 604 -14.84 24.79 -17.57
CA GLU A 604 -13.51 25.24 -17.98
C GLU A 604 -12.54 24.06 -18.17
N TYR A 605 -12.54 23.09 -17.24
CA TYR A 605 -11.75 21.88 -17.39
C TYR A 605 -12.11 21.10 -18.67
N GLN A 606 -13.40 20.93 -18.96
CA GLN A 606 -13.84 20.27 -20.20
C GLN A 606 -13.38 21.05 -21.43
N ALA A 607 -13.49 22.38 -21.41
CA ALA A 607 -13.01 23.24 -22.48
C ALA A 607 -11.52 23.08 -22.74
N LEU A 608 -10.70 23.00 -21.69
CA LEU A 608 -9.25 22.78 -21.80
C LEU A 608 -8.91 21.40 -22.35
N VAL A 609 -9.70 20.38 -22.03
CA VAL A 609 -9.53 19.02 -22.56
C VAL A 609 -9.89 18.95 -24.04
N GLU A 610 -10.92 19.68 -24.46
CA GLU A 610 -11.41 19.70 -25.84
C GLU A 610 -10.67 20.70 -26.73
N LEU A 611 -9.90 21.62 -26.14
CA LEU A 611 -9.16 22.66 -26.84
C LEU A 611 -8.25 22.07 -27.92
N ARG A 612 -8.49 22.47 -29.18
CA ARG A 612 -7.66 22.11 -30.33
C ARG A 612 -7.00 23.36 -30.89
N LEU A 613 -5.69 23.45 -30.72
CA LEU A 613 -4.86 24.48 -31.33
C LEU A 613 -4.16 23.92 -32.58
N PRO A 614 -3.69 24.79 -33.50
CA PRO A 614 -2.90 24.37 -34.65
C PRO A 614 -1.68 23.51 -34.25
N PRO A 615 -1.20 22.63 -35.14
CA PRO A 615 0.03 21.87 -34.90
C PRO A 615 1.18 22.80 -34.51
N HIS A 616 1.97 22.40 -33.51
CA HIS A 616 3.09 23.18 -32.95
C HIS A 616 2.71 24.49 -32.25
N ALA A 617 1.43 24.76 -32.03
CA ALA A 617 1.02 25.86 -31.16
C ALA A 617 1.48 25.59 -29.72
N ASN A 618 2.26 26.52 -29.18
CA ASN A 618 2.66 26.52 -27.77
C ASN A 618 1.83 27.56 -27.01
N LEU A 619 1.06 27.11 -26.03
CA LEU A 619 0.25 27.93 -25.15
C LEU A 619 1.12 28.44 -23.98
N ILE A 620 0.94 29.68 -23.54
CA ILE A 620 1.47 30.18 -22.27
C ILE A 620 0.30 30.61 -21.39
N GLY A 621 0.37 30.35 -20.10
CA GLY A 621 -0.65 30.71 -19.12
C GLY A 621 -0.12 30.51 -17.72
N ASP A 622 -0.79 31.12 -16.75
CA ASP A 622 -0.43 30.95 -15.35
C ASP A 622 -0.69 29.49 -14.89
N PRO A 623 0.34 28.74 -14.46
CA PRO A 623 0.11 27.39 -13.93
C PRO A 623 -0.73 27.37 -12.64
N SER A 624 -0.90 28.51 -11.96
CA SER A 624 -1.72 28.67 -10.76
C SER A 624 -3.22 28.84 -11.06
N SER A 625 -3.59 29.16 -12.31
CA SER A 625 -4.98 29.27 -12.80
C SER A 625 -5.44 28.03 -13.58
N GLY A 626 -4.85 26.87 -13.31
CA GLY A 626 -5.28 25.64 -13.98
C GLY A 626 -4.74 25.43 -15.40
N ALA A 627 -3.99 26.38 -15.99
CA ALA A 627 -3.51 26.31 -17.37
C ALA A 627 -2.73 25.01 -17.70
N GLY A 628 -2.03 24.44 -16.71
CA GLY A 628 -1.33 23.16 -16.83
C GLY A 628 -2.22 21.96 -17.23
N LEU A 629 -3.53 22.04 -16.96
CA LEU A 629 -4.49 20.99 -17.31
C LEU A 629 -4.73 20.89 -18.83
N ALA A 630 -4.51 21.97 -19.59
CA ALA A 630 -4.57 21.92 -21.06
C ALA A 630 -3.54 20.93 -21.63
N TYR A 631 -2.32 20.92 -21.06
CA TYR A 631 -1.31 19.92 -21.38
C TYR A 631 -1.65 18.56 -20.78
N ALA A 632 -1.90 18.53 -19.47
CA ALA A 632 -2.02 17.29 -18.74
C ALA A 632 -3.17 16.41 -19.27
N ALA A 633 -4.35 17.00 -19.48
CA ALA A 633 -5.55 16.28 -19.87
C ALA A 633 -5.93 16.45 -21.35
N GLY A 634 -5.76 17.64 -21.93
CA GLY A 634 -6.07 17.91 -23.34
C GLY A 634 -4.95 17.54 -24.33
N GLY A 635 -3.69 17.46 -23.87
CA GLY A 635 -2.53 17.23 -24.72
C GLY A 635 -2.03 18.46 -25.48
N THR A 636 -2.58 19.64 -25.20
CA THR A 636 -2.15 20.91 -25.78
C THR A 636 -0.74 21.25 -25.31
N GLN A 637 0.18 21.57 -26.23
CA GLN A 637 1.54 21.93 -25.83
C GLN A 637 1.53 23.24 -25.06
N LEU A 638 2.21 23.22 -23.92
CA LEU A 638 2.24 24.33 -22.97
C LEU A 638 3.69 24.68 -22.67
N PHE A 639 3.98 25.98 -22.66
CA PHE A 639 5.30 26.49 -22.38
C PHE A 639 5.67 26.32 -20.91
N ILE A 640 4.71 26.49 -19.98
CA ILE A 640 4.89 26.30 -18.53
C ILE A 640 4.04 25.12 -18.06
N LYS A 641 4.64 23.93 -17.90
CA LYS A 641 3.92 22.66 -17.67
C LYS A 641 3.68 22.28 -16.20
N GLN A 642 4.26 23.02 -15.25
CA GLN A 642 4.13 22.74 -13.82
C GLN A 642 4.09 24.03 -12.99
N LEU A 643 3.50 23.93 -11.80
CA LEU A 643 3.36 25.03 -10.86
C LEU A 643 4.66 25.42 -10.15
N ASN A 644 5.66 24.55 -10.05
CA ASN A 644 6.86 24.86 -9.27
C ASN A 644 7.96 25.50 -10.15
N PRO A 645 8.38 26.76 -9.89
CA PRO A 645 9.33 27.48 -10.74
C PRO A 645 10.79 27.00 -10.58
N THR A 646 11.08 26.10 -9.63
CA THR A 646 12.44 25.55 -9.43
C THR A 646 12.96 24.79 -10.64
N GLY A 647 12.05 24.26 -11.49
CA GLY A 647 12.38 23.59 -12.74
C GLY A 647 12.45 24.50 -13.97
N PHE A 648 12.13 25.78 -13.82
CA PHE A 648 11.97 26.67 -14.97
C PHE A 648 13.31 27.06 -15.59
N SER A 649 13.33 27.12 -16.91
CA SER A 649 14.43 27.73 -17.66
C SER A 649 14.53 29.23 -17.35
N PRO A 650 15.68 29.88 -17.61
CA PRO A 650 15.82 31.33 -17.46
C PRO A 650 14.76 32.11 -18.26
N VAL A 651 14.38 31.62 -19.45
CA VAL A 651 13.35 32.23 -20.28
C VAL A 651 11.97 32.11 -19.66
N GLN A 652 11.62 30.93 -19.14
CA GLN A 652 10.34 30.73 -18.44
C GLN A 652 10.22 31.62 -17.20
N LYS A 653 11.29 31.75 -16.41
CA LYS A 653 11.31 32.66 -15.26
C LYS A 653 11.13 34.12 -15.67
N TYR A 654 11.76 34.52 -16.77
CA TYR A 654 11.63 35.89 -17.28
C TYR A 654 10.21 36.19 -17.78
N LEU A 655 9.63 35.31 -18.60
CA LEU A 655 8.25 35.50 -19.09
C LEU A 655 7.21 35.41 -17.96
N ALA A 656 7.41 34.53 -16.99
CA ALA A 656 6.59 34.48 -15.77
C ALA A 656 6.52 35.81 -15.01
N GLN A 657 7.56 36.63 -15.09
CA GLN A 657 7.65 37.93 -14.39
C GLN A 657 7.25 39.12 -15.27
N HIS A 658 7.50 39.04 -16.57
CA HIS A 658 7.47 40.20 -17.46
C HIS A 658 6.54 40.07 -18.68
N PHE A 659 5.83 38.94 -18.88
CA PHE A 659 5.04 38.74 -20.10
C PHE A 659 3.96 39.82 -20.36
N ARG A 660 3.39 40.44 -19.31
CA ARG A 660 2.45 41.56 -19.41
C ARG A 660 3.01 42.80 -20.10
N GLU A 661 4.33 42.94 -20.13
CA GLU A 661 5.05 44.04 -20.80
C GLU A 661 5.17 43.80 -22.32
N ILE A 662 4.35 42.92 -22.91
CA ILE A 662 4.45 42.50 -24.32
C ILE A 662 4.44 43.65 -25.33
N HIS A 663 3.71 44.73 -25.02
CA HIS A 663 3.60 45.93 -25.86
C HIS A 663 4.73 46.95 -25.65
N GLU A 664 5.39 46.89 -24.49
CA GLU A 664 6.38 47.90 -24.06
C GLU A 664 7.82 47.38 -24.20
N ASN A 665 8.02 46.07 -24.04
CA ASN A 665 9.32 45.45 -23.93
C ASN A 665 9.60 44.55 -25.15
N PRO A 666 10.42 44.99 -26.13
CA PRO A 666 10.66 44.25 -27.37
C PRO A 666 11.35 42.90 -27.14
N ARG A 667 12.01 42.71 -25.98
CA ARG A 667 12.61 41.43 -25.60
C ARG A 667 11.55 40.35 -25.41
N ILE A 668 10.34 40.69 -24.97
CA ILE A 668 9.24 39.74 -24.82
C ILE A 668 8.87 39.15 -26.17
N CYS A 669 8.64 39.99 -27.18
CA CYS A 669 8.34 39.49 -28.53
C CYS A 669 9.48 38.70 -29.16
N GLN A 670 10.75 39.03 -28.89
CA GLN A 670 11.88 38.19 -29.31
C GLN A 670 11.80 36.78 -28.70
N LEU A 671 11.50 36.68 -27.40
CA LEU A 671 11.38 35.40 -26.71
C LEU A 671 10.13 34.63 -27.14
N VAL A 672 8.99 35.30 -27.31
CA VAL A 672 7.73 34.71 -27.81
C VAL A 672 7.95 34.05 -29.17
N ARG A 673 8.60 34.74 -30.11
CA ARG A 673 8.93 34.18 -31.43
C ARG A 673 9.95 33.03 -31.33
N ARG A 674 11.01 33.18 -30.52
CA ARG A 674 12.06 32.17 -30.35
C ARG A 674 11.53 30.86 -29.76
N GLU A 675 10.71 30.95 -28.72
CA GLU A 675 10.13 29.80 -28.02
C GLU A 675 8.84 29.30 -28.68
N LYS A 676 8.44 29.90 -29.82
CA LYS A 676 7.24 29.59 -30.60
C LYS A 676 5.96 29.64 -29.77
N ILE A 677 5.87 30.63 -28.88
CA ILE A 677 4.68 30.88 -28.07
C ILE A 677 3.67 31.57 -29.00
N THR A 678 2.52 30.93 -29.18
CA THR A 678 1.52 31.32 -30.19
C THR A 678 0.19 31.73 -29.58
N HIS A 679 -0.11 31.21 -28.40
CA HIS A 679 -1.38 31.44 -27.73
C HIS A 679 -1.15 31.81 -26.26
N PHE A 680 -2.04 32.62 -25.72
CA PHE A 680 -2.09 33.01 -24.32
C PHE A 680 -3.39 32.52 -23.70
N TYR A 681 -3.28 31.84 -22.57
CA TYR A 681 -4.40 31.46 -21.71
C TYR A 681 -4.55 32.50 -20.59
N ASP A 682 -5.68 33.18 -20.61
CA ASP A 682 -6.04 34.21 -19.65
C ASP A 682 -7.16 33.70 -18.75
N ASP A 683 -6.88 33.60 -17.45
CA ASP A 683 -7.89 33.34 -16.44
C ASP A 683 -7.58 34.14 -15.16
N ALA A 684 -8.60 34.85 -14.67
CA ALA A 684 -8.52 35.83 -13.59
C ALA A 684 -8.41 35.20 -12.18
N THR A 685 -8.40 33.87 -12.05
CA THR A 685 -8.37 33.19 -10.75
C THR A 685 -7.00 33.19 -10.05
N GLY A 686 -5.92 33.53 -10.76
CA GLY A 686 -4.54 33.36 -10.29
C GLY A 686 -4.08 34.27 -9.12
N VAL A 687 -4.94 35.14 -8.59
CA VAL A 687 -4.53 36.16 -7.58
C VAL A 687 -4.61 35.66 -6.12
N GLY A 688 -4.90 34.38 -5.84
CA GLY A 688 -5.10 33.91 -4.46
C GLY A 688 -4.41 32.61 -4.02
N SER A 689 -3.60 31.97 -4.87
CA SER A 689 -3.09 30.61 -4.64
C SER A 689 -1.74 30.61 -3.88
N SER A 690 -1.75 31.15 -2.65
CA SER A 690 -0.60 31.29 -1.73
C SER A 690 0.48 32.28 -2.18
N GLU A 691 0.98 33.12 -1.25
CA GLU A 691 2.09 34.08 -1.47
C GLU A 691 3.39 33.44 -2.00
N LYS A 692 3.44 32.10 -2.10
CA LYS A 692 4.65 31.32 -2.39
C LYS A 692 4.96 31.17 -3.87
N PHE A 693 3.97 31.25 -4.76
CA PHE A 693 4.16 31.10 -6.20
C PHE A 693 3.34 32.16 -6.96
N THR A 694 3.96 33.29 -7.28
CA THR A 694 3.32 34.38 -8.03
C THR A 694 3.94 34.51 -9.42
N TYR A 695 3.09 34.68 -10.43
CA TYR A 695 3.46 34.81 -11.84
C TYR A 695 2.98 36.15 -12.40
N PRO A 696 3.48 37.29 -11.87
CA PRO A 696 2.92 38.62 -12.13
C PRO A 696 2.93 39.01 -13.61
N GLY A 697 3.84 38.44 -14.41
CA GLY A 697 3.87 38.69 -15.85
C GLY A 697 2.72 38.05 -16.61
N LEU A 698 1.99 37.11 -16.02
CA LEU A 698 0.89 36.41 -16.66
C LEU A 698 -0.49 36.94 -16.22
N HIS A 699 -0.51 38.04 -15.48
CA HIS A 699 -1.72 38.71 -15.01
C HIS A 699 -1.82 40.12 -15.59
N ASP A 700 -3.06 40.59 -15.73
CA ASP A 700 -3.39 41.94 -16.24
C ASP A 700 -2.69 42.25 -17.57
N VAL A 701 -2.57 41.24 -18.45
CA VAL A 701 -2.01 41.40 -19.79
C VAL A 701 -3.02 42.18 -20.64
N ASP A 702 -2.59 43.28 -21.25
CA ASP A 702 -3.45 44.04 -22.16
C ASP A 702 -3.70 43.26 -23.45
N VAL A 703 -4.85 42.57 -23.49
CA VAL A 703 -5.33 41.81 -24.65
C VAL A 703 -6.18 42.63 -25.61
N SER A 704 -6.32 43.95 -25.41
CA SER A 704 -7.15 44.82 -26.26
C SER A 704 -6.56 45.06 -27.66
N THR A 705 -5.23 44.94 -27.79
CA THR A 705 -4.50 45.14 -29.04
C THR A 705 -3.58 43.95 -29.32
N GLY A 706 -3.54 43.46 -30.56
CA GLY A 706 -2.63 42.37 -30.95
C GLY A 706 -2.95 40.99 -30.34
N PHE A 707 -4.20 40.73 -29.94
CA PHE A 707 -4.67 39.41 -29.52
C PHE A 707 -6.00 39.08 -30.19
N THR A 708 -6.11 37.88 -30.74
CA THR A 708 -7.36 37.37 -31.34
C THR A 708 -7.92 36.26 -30.47
N GLU A 709 -9.13 36.42 -29.93
CA GLU A 709 -9.79 35.38 -29.15
C GLU A 709 -10.12 34.16 -30.03
N VAL A 710 -9.73 32.97 -29.57
CA VAL A 710 -9.97 31.69 -30.28
C VAL A 710 -10.87 30.74 -29.50
N ALA A 711 -10.94 30.89 -28.18
CA ALA A 711 -11.85 30.12 -27.34
C ALA A 711 -12.21 30.92 -26.06
N ARG A 712 -13.43 30.70 -25.56
CA ARG A 712 -13.91 31.28 -24.30
C ARG A 712 -14.84 30.29 -23.61
N VAL A 713 -14.58 30.03 -22.33
CA VAL A 713 -15.49 29.30 -21.45
C VAL A 713 -15.47 29.95 -20.07
N ASP A 714 -16.65 30.29 -19.56
CA ASP A 714 -16.83 31.09 -18.35
C ASP A 714 -16.00 32.39 -18.39
N ARG A 715 -14.96 32.48 -17.55
CA ARG A 715 -14.04 33.61 -17.45
C ARG A 715 -12.71 33.36 -18.18
N ALA A 716 -12.41 32.09 -18.45
CA ALA A 716 -11.19 31.67 -19.10
C ALA A 716 -11.27 31.93 -20.61
N ARG A 717 -10.20 32.52 -21.15
CA ARG A 717 -10.08 32.85 -22.58
C ARG A 717 -8.76 32.36 -23.12
N VAL A 718 -8.78 31.89 -24.35
CA VAL A 718 -7.58 31.58 -25.11
C VAL A 718 -7.48 32.57 -26.25
N TYR A 719 -6.35 33.26 -26.33
CA TYR A 719 -6.05 34.20 -27.39
C TYR A 719 -4.91 33.69 -28.26
N ARG A 720 -4.99 33.88 -29.57
CA ARG A 720 -3.83 33.87 -30.46
C ARG A 720 -3.08 35.19 -30.27
N ILE A 721 -1.77 35.11 -30.09
CA ILE A 721 -0.89 36.27 -29.92
C ILE A 721 -0.54 36.78 -31.31
N ASP A 722 -1.01 37.97 -31.67
CA ASP A 722 -0.71 38.65 -32.94
C ASP A 722 0.27 39.84 -32.73
N ALA A 723 0.38 40.37 -31.50
CA ALA A 723 1.18 41.54 -31.12
C ALA A 723 2.68 41.43 -31.45
N CYS A 724 3.18 40.20 -31.59
CA CYS A 724 4.59 39.92 -31.84
C CYS A 724 4.89 39.40 -33.25
N TRP A 725 3.92 39.37 -34.16
CA TRP A 725 4.07 38.74 -35.48
C TRP A 725 3.85 39.69 -36.64
#